data_AF-A0A6P1IMK5-F1
#
_entry.id   AF-A0A6P1IMK5-F1
#
_cell.length_a   1.000
_cell.length_b   1.000
_cell.length_c   1.000
_cell.angle_alpha   90.00
_cell.angle_beta   90.00
_cell.angle_gamma   90.00
#
_symmetry.space_group_name_H-M   'P 1'
#
loop_
_entity.id
_entity.type
_entity.pdbx_description
1 polymer ?
#
loop_
_entity_poly.entity_id
_entity_poly.type
_entity_poly.pdbx_seq_one_letter_code
_entity_poly.pdbx_strand_id
1 'polypeptide(L)'
;MLVGALGTNKSDYLSTKLIPDNLDHTNGQSVMALLVALIVGALVLEAIQFYASRGQRYRSSTVARLLSKPVIFLCAFQNLYWWLGTPPKAEGERFVIYAYAAVAAVAFIATRWGYLKPRYQQQAAPAPVQGQEEQADVGNVSRPTTSFKDIYGYAEIKDRIKDAANEIVKAGASKKQARNGILLHGGPGNGKTAFAEALAGEFRLPLVTMTLADVESKWVGEKAQRVSAAFETAKRNAPCVFFIDEIDSLMSERSNAGSGVAETQNNGVVNALLTLMVDLRKSKVILVAATNYMDRLDSAGVREGRFDFKIEITTPDLEARVGLLKKGLQMNVPHIKAAPDVVEMVAQRWNGFSAKRILAVTEELPSYLKRNELRTLGFDEFMGALRSIQGRKGVKLENVKPLSELVFSPNTREMIDMLIGRMADPVHTESHGGTMPTGVLFYGAPGTGKTAAAKAIAKEIDWAFLPTTGSDMARDTKALEKLYAQAMEMRPCIIFIDEADELMKDRSNSMSTDATNKLLTLMDGVSDRVRDVVWVAATNHPDQIDAALLRGGRFTEKVVFEKPGAAGLNAHFRSWFERKKVTLDASLHNVDFSAIVGDESIANAEAVAQAALNRAISRREAKVIVTLEDFERAVMAVL
;
A
#
# COMPACT_ATOMS: atom_id res chain seq x y z
N MET A 1 58.44 27.08 7.79
CA MET A 1 58.48 26.59 9.19
C MET A 1 57.25 25.72 9.43
N LEU A 2 57.37 24.64 10.25
CA LEU A 2 56.38 24.01 11.17
C LEU A 2 54.88 23.91 10.70
N VAL A 3 54.12 22.80 10.82
CA VAL A 3 54.14 21.50 11.56
C VAL A 3 53.50 20.43 10.64
N GLY A 4 53.94 19.16 10.47
CA GLY A 4 53.75 17.96 11.33
C GLY A 4 52.32 17.36 11.24
N ALA A 5 52.05 16.03 11.09
CA ALA A 5 52.89 14.83 10.89
C ALA A 5 52.07 13.63 10.29
N LEU A 6 52.73 12.57 9.75
CA LEU A 6 52.16 11.36 9.06
C LEU A 6 51.54 11.60 7.65
N GLY A 7 51.15 10.63 6.79
CA GLY A 7 51.16 9.13 6.71
C GLY A 7 49.86 8.58 6.04
N THR A 8 49.66 7.34 5.53
CA THR A 8 50.41 6.10 5.17
C THR A 8 49.53 5.22 4.20
N ASN A 9 49.87 3.99 3.77
CA ASN A 9 50.73 3.63 2.62
C ASN A 9 50.20 2.33 1.85
N LYS A 10 50.69 1.91 0.62
CA LYS A 10 50.72 0.54 -0.06
C LYS A 10 50.03 0.17 -1.45
N SER A 11 50.75 0.07 -2.62
CA SER A 11 50.37 -0.60 -3.94
C SER A 11 51.53 -0.97 -4.97
N ASP A 12 51.35 -1.91 -5.97
CA ASP A 12 52.11 -2.20 -7.30
C ASP A 12 53.20 -3.37 -7.54
N TYR A 13 53.45 -3.94 -8.80
CA TYR A 13 54.11 -5.29 -9.14
C TYR A 13 54.72 -5.68 -10.61
N LEU A 14 55.48 -6.83 -10.80
CA LEU A 14 55.74 -7.84 -11.97
C LEU A 14 56.87 -7.72 -13.13
N SER A 15 57.04 -8.61 -14.21
CA SER A 15 58.23 -8.58 -15.25
C SER A 15 58.48 -8.71 -16.91
N THR A 16 57.93 -9.12 -18.16
CA THR A 16 56.83 -9.75 -19.15
C THR A 16 56.33 -11.28 -19.39
N LYS A 17 57.02 -12.18 -20.15
CA LYS A 17 56.88 -13.63 -20.60
C LYS A 17 56.43 -14.09 -22.02
N LEU A 18 56.66 -15.40 -22.31
CA LEU A 18 57.06 -16.06 -23.59
C LEU A 18 58.42 -15.67 -24.28
N ILE A 19 59.36 -16.61 -24.54
CA ILE A 19 60.42 -16.59 -25.62
C ILE A 19 60.78 -18.07 -25.93
N PRO A 20 61.05 -18.46 -27.19
CA PRO A 20 61.28 -19.86 -27.58
C PRO A 20 62.73 -20.36 -27.36
N ASP A 21 62.92 -21.65 -27.56
CA ASP A 21 64.13 -22.40 -27.22
C ASP A 21 65.30 -22.23 -28.20
N ASN A 22 66.45 -21.80 -27.69
CA ASN A 22 67.65 -22.63 -27.69
C ASN A 22 68.72 -22.10 -26.72
N LEU A 23 69.49 -23.04 -26.13
CA LEU A 23 70.92 -22.94 -25.79
C LEU A 23 71.40 -21.55 -25.27
N ASP A 24 71.61 -21.29 -23.97
CA ASP A 24 72.02 -22.19 -22.88
C ASP A 24 71.41 -21.72 -21.53
N HIS A 25 71.53 -22.51 -20.47
CA HIS A 25 70.67 -22.43 -19.27
C HIS A 25 70.69 -21.08 -18.51
N THR A 26 71.71 -20.24 -18.64
CA THR A 26 71.75 -18.88 -18.06
C THR A 26 70.79 -17.91 -18.74
N ASN A 27 70.50 -18.08 -20.03
CA ASN A 27 69.57 -17.20 -20.75
C ASN A 27 68.10 -17.43 -20.37
N GLY A 28 67.75 -18.62 -19.85
CA GLY A 28 66.38 -18.98 -19.48
C GLY A 28 65.77 -18.10 -18.36
N GLN A 29 66.59 -17.61 -17.43
CA GLN A 29 66.13 -16.68 -16.39
C GLN A 29 66.02 -15.25 -16.90
N SER A 30 66.96 -14.76 -17.70
CA SER A 30 66.84 -13.47 -18.40
C SER A 30 65.60 -13.45 -19.30
N VAL A 31 65.31 -14.59 -19.93
CA VAL A 31 64.02 -14.91 -20.54
C VAL A 31 62.90 -14.82 -19.51
N MET A 32 62.89 -15.51 -18.37
CA MET A 32 61.80 -15.39 -17.36
C MET A 32 61.80 -14.06 -16.54
N ALA A 33 62.66 -13.06 -16.84
CA ALA A 33 62.83 -11.83 -16.05
C ALA A 33 62.78 -10.50 -16.84
N LEU A 34 63.29 -10.43 -18.08
CA LEU A 34 62.82 -9.46 -19.11
C LEU A 34 61.29 -9.56 -19.30
N LEU A 35 60.75 -10.64 -18.71
CA LEU A 35 59.64 -11.37 -19.19
C LEU A 35 58.87 -12.14 -18.01
N VAL A 36 58.24 -11.44 -17.03
CA VAL A 36 56.85 -11.46 -16.39
C VAL A 36 55.66 -10.30 -16.40
N ALA A 37 55.42 -8.93 -16.63
CA ALA A 37 55.88 -7.48 -16.97
C ALA A 37 55.17 -6.79 -18.14
N LEU A 38 55.40 -7.01 -19.44
CA LEU A 38 54.57 -6.40 -20.50
C LEU A 38 53.23 -7.14 -20.72
N ILE A 39 52.97 -8.27 -20.03
CA ILE A 39 51.65 -8.68 -19.50
C ILE A 39 51.05 -7.57 -18.60
N VAL A 40 51.88 -6.71 -18.03
CA VAL A 40 51.57 -5.72 -16.99
C VAL A 40 51.80 -4.28 -17.47
N GLY A 41 52.68 -4.03 -18.44
CA GLY A 41 52.57 -2.95 -19.40
C GLY A 41 51.25 -3.08 -20.15
N ALA A 42 50.81 -4.31 -20.50
CA ALA A 42 49.46 -4.57 -20.97
C ALA A 42 48.40 -4.33 -19.89
N LEU A 43 48.45 -4.92 -18.69
CA LEU A 43 47.44 -4.63 -17.65
C LEU A 43 47.42 -3.14 -17.21
N VAL A 44 48.54 -2.43 -17.27
CA VAL A 44 48.64 -0.98 -17.03
C VAL A 44 48.14 -0.19 -18.23
N LEU A 45 48.37 -0.62 -19.47
CA LEU A 45 47.77 -0.02 -20.67
C LEU A 45 46.26 -0.24 -20.70
N GLU A 46 45.77 -1.43 -20.34
CA GLU A 46 44.34 -1.70 -20.15
C GLU A 46 43.77 -0.82 -19.03
N ALA A 47 44.43 -0.73 -17.87
CA ALA A 47 43.98 0.15 -16.78
C ALA A 47 43.96 1.64 -17.19
N ILE A 48 44.96 2.10 -17.95
CA ILE A 48 45.03 3.47 -18.48
C ILE A 48 43.94 3.69 -19.54
N GLN A 49 43.73 2.77 -20.48
CA GLN A 49 42.67 2.87 -21.49
C GLN A 49 41.27 2.77 -20.87
N PHE A 50 41.08 1.93 -19.85
CA PHE A 50 39.84 1.81 -19.07
C PHE A 50 39.51 3.12 -18.33
N TYR A 51 40.52 3.80 -17.75
CA TYR A 51 40.33 5.12 -17.13
C TYR A 51 40.15 6.25 -18.16
N ALA A 52 40.88 6.23 -19.27
CA ALA A 52 40.78 7.24 -20.33
C ALA A 52 39.43 7.19 -21.07
N SER A 53 38.91 5.98 -21.34
CA SER A 53 37.61 5.76 -21.98
C SER A 53 36.41 6.00 -21.06
N ARG A 54 36.62 6.07 -19.73
CA ARG A 54 35.56 6.31 -18.72
C ARG A 54 35.84 7.52 -17.84
N GLY A 55 36.22 8.62 -18.47
CA GLY A 55 36.18 9.94 -17.83
C GLY A 55 34.78 10.28 -17.29
N GLN A 56 34.74 11.04 -16.19
CA GLN A 56 33.52 11.66 -15.64
C GLN A 56 32.40 10.73 -15.09
N ARG A 57 32.71 9.62 -14.38
CA ARG A 57 31.85 9.06 -13.28
C ARG A 57 32.53 7.89 -12.52
N TYR A 58 33.28 8.19 -11.44
CA TYR A 58 33.42 7.37 -10.21
C TYR A 58 34.44 7.99 -9.24
N ARG A 59 34.12 9.15 -8.65
CA ARG A 59 35.05 9.93 -7.80
C ARG A 59 35.10 9.47 -6.33
N SER A 60 34.66 8.23 -6.03
CA SER A 60 34.40 7.76 -4.66
C SER A 60 34.39 6.23 -4.50
N SER A 61 35.43 5.53 -4.93
CA SER A 61 35.66 4.12 -4.56
C SER A 61 36.97 3.97 -3.76
N THR A 62 36.95 3.09 -2.74
CA THR A 62 38.08 2.88 -1.83
C THR A 62 39.34 2.38 -2.55
N VAL A 63 39.17 1.65 -3.67
CA VAL A 63 40.24 1.12 -4.52
C VAL A 63 41.20 2.22 -4.99
N ALA A 64 40.68 3.37 -5.44
CA ALA A 64 41.51 4.47 -5.91
C ALA A 64 42.38 5.11 -4.81
N ARG A 65 41.95 5.03 -3.54
CA ARG A 65 42.75 5.46 -2.36
C ARG A 65 43.67 4.36 -1.82
N LEU A 66 43.52 3.12 -2.28
CA LEU A 66 44.42 2.01 -1.97
C LEU A 66 45.63 2.06 -2.91
N LEU A 67 45.37 2.21 -4.22
CA LEU A 67 46.38 2.24 -5.28
C LEU A 67 47.20 3.55 -5.35
N SER A 68 46.83 4.60 -4.62
CA SER A 68 47.53 5.90 -4.65
C SER A 68 48.59 6.04 -3.55
N LYS A 69 49.19 4.94 -3.04
CA LYS A 69 49.95 4.94 -1.78
C LYS A 69 51.31 4.19 -1.88
N PRO A 70 52.46 4.84 -1.64
CA PRO A 70 53.81 4.37 -2.07
C PRO A 70 54.48 3.04 -1.56
N VAL A 71 53.83 2.00 -1.00
CA VAL A 71 54.54 0.78 -0.44
C VAL A 71 54.08 -0.63 -0.87
N ILE A 72 53.63 -0.85 -2.10
CA ILE A 72 54.18 -1.99 -2.86
C ILE A 72 55.08 -1.50 -4.00
N PHE A 73 55.18 -0.18 -4.23
CA PHE A 73 56.41 0.36 -4.79
C PHE A 73 57.57 0.02 -3.85
N LEU A 74 57.53 0.41 -2.56
CA LEU A 74 58.53 -0.07 -1.60
C LEU A 74 58.46 -1.58 -1.27
N CYS A 75 57.29 -2.26 -1.20
CA CYS A 75 57.31 -3.73 -0.95
C CYS A 75 57.76 -4.55 -2.18
N ALA A 76 57.52 -4.13 -3.41
CA ALA A 76 58.10 -4.75 -4.60
C ALA A 76 59.60 -4.51 -4.61
N PHE A 77 60.06 -3.29 -4.28
CA PHE A 77 61.48 -3.00 -4.09
C PHE A 77 62.12 -3.90 -3.01
N GLN A 78 61.46 -4.05 -1.86
CA GLN A 78 61.94 -4.88 -0.74
C GLN A 78 62.02 -6.36 -1.12
N ASN A 79 61.01 -6.90 -1.81
CA ASN A 79 61.01 -8.28 -2.30
C ASN A 79 62.06 -8.49 -3.41
N LEU A 80 62.21 -7.53 -4.34
CA LEU A 80 63.22 -7.60 -5.40
C LEU A 80 64.65 -7.57 -4.82
N TYR A 81 64.88 -6.76 -3.78
CA TYR A 81 66.17 -6.69 -3.08
C TYR A 81 66.49 -7.98 -2.29
N TRP A 82 65.48 -8.66 -1.74
CA TRP A 82 65.63 -9.98 -1.14
C TRP A 82 65.82 -11.09 -2.19
N TRP A 83 65.16 -11.00 -3.34
CA TRP A 83 65.25 -11.99 -4.42
C TRP A 83 66.60 -11.97 -5.14
N LEU A 84 67.22 -10.80 -5.29
CA LEU A 84 68.55 -10.66 -5.92
C LEU A 84 69.70 -11.22 -5.08
N GLY A 85 69.55 -11.32 -3.75
CA GLY A 85 70.40 -12.10 -2.83
C GLY A 85 71.86 -11.66 -2.63
N THR A 86 72.49 -11.03 -3.63
CA THR A 86 73.88 -10.55 -3.64
C THR A 86 74.00 -9.29 -4.50
N PRO A 87 75.03 -8.43 -4.31
CA PRO A 87 75.23 -7.27 -5.16
C PRO A 87 75.65 -7.69 -6.60
N PRO A 88 75.01 -7.14 -7.65
CA PRO A 88 75.24 -7.54 -9.04
C PRO A 88 76.68 -7.25 -9.49
N LYS A 89 77.31 -8.25 -10.10
CA LYS A 89 78.73 -8.22 -10.50
C LYS A 89 78.95 -7.97 -11.99
N ALA A 90 77.91 -8.01 -12.82
CA ALA A 90 77.99 -7.72 -14.24
C ALA A 90 77.32 -6.37 -14.61
N GLU A 91 77.84 -5.70 -15.64
CA GLU A 91 77.34 -4.37 -16.03
C GLU A 91 75.91 -4.40 -16.60
N GLY A 92 75.52 -5.49 -17.27
CA GLY A 92 74.18 -5.66 -17.85
C GLY A 92 73.05 -5.66 -16.80
N GLU A 93 73.30 -6.18 -15.60
CA GLU A 93 72.31 -6.20 -14.50
C GLU A 93 71.99 -4.77 -14.01
N ARG A 94 72.99 -3.88 -14.03
CA ARG A 94 72.80 -2.46 -13.69
C ARG A 94 71.90 -1.76 -14.72
N PHE A 95 71.99 -2.14 -15.99
CA PHE A 95 71.19 -1.54 -17.07
C PHE A 95 69.68 -1.77 -16.86
N VAL A 96 69.28 -2.95 -16.38
CA VAL A 96 67.88 -3.26 -16.04
C VAL A 96 67.38 -2.38 -14.89
N ILE A 97 68.20 -2.16 -13.86
CA ILE A 97 67.88 -1.29 -12.72
C ILE A 97 67.71 0.17 -13.19
N TYR A 98 68.61 0.68 -14.03
CA TYR A 98 68.51 2.03 -14.58
C TYR A 98 67.29 2.20 -15.51
N ALA A 99 66.95 1.18 -16.31
CA ALA A 99 65.74 1.20 -17.14
C ALA A 99 64.46 1.26 -16.30
N TYR A 100 64.36 0.47 -15.22
CA TYR A 100 63.22 0.51 -14.31
C TYR A 100 63.11 1.86 -13.58
N ALA A 101 64.24 2.43 -13.15
CA ALA A 101 64.28 3.76 -12.55
C ALA A 101 63.86 4.87 -13.54
N ALA A 102 64.26 4.78 -14.81
CA ALA A 102 63.85 5.72 -15.85
C ALA A 102 62.34 5.65 -16.14
N VAL A 103 61.76 4.45 -16.24
CA VAL A 103 60.30 4.27 -16.42
C VAL A 103 59.52 4.84 -15.23
N ALA A 104 59.98 4.60 -14.00
CA ALA A 104 59.37 5.17 -12.80
C ALA A 104 59.46 6.71 -12.77
N ALA A 105 60.60 7.29 -13.18
CA ALA A 105 60.77 8.73 -13.29
C ALA A 105 59.84 9.36 -14.35
N VAL A 106 59.70 8.74 -15.52
CA VAL A 106 58.78 9.20 -16.58
C VAL A 106 57.33 9.14 -16.11
N ALA A 107 56.91 8.08 -15.43
CA ALA A 107 55.56 7.98 -14.86
C ALA A 107 55.29 9.06 -13.78
N PHE A 108 56.27 9.35 -12.94
CA PHE A 108 56.19 10.43 -11.93
C PHE A 108 56.14 11.83 -12.57
N ILE A 109 56.89 12.07 -13.64
CA ILE A 109 56.85 13.33 -14.38
C ILE A 109 55.50 13.49 -15.10
N ALA A 110 55.01 12.46 -15.80
CA ALA A 110 53.75 12.50 -16.52
C ALA A 110 52.55 12.78 -15.60
N THR A 111 52.46 12.08 -14.46
CA THR A 111 51.40 12.30 -13.46
C THR A 111 51.48 13.69 -12.82
N ARG A 112 52.67 14.30 -12.73
CA ARG A 112 52.84 15.66 -12.19
C ARG A 112 52.61 16.77 -13.22
N TRP A 113 52.92 16.52 -14.50
CA TRP A 113 52.69 17.48 -15.60
C TRP A 113 51.19 17.68 -15.86
N GLY A 114 50.37 16.64 -15.69
CA GLY A 114 48.91 16.72 -15.75
C GLY A 114 48.28 17.66 -14.71
N TYR A 115 48.99 18.02 -13.64
CA TYR A 115 48.56 18.98 -12.61
C TYR A 115 49.07 20.41 -12.85
N LEU A 116 49.86 20.66 -13.91
CA LEU A 116 50.55 21.94 -14.14
C LEU A 116 50.25 22.53 -15.52
N LYS A 117 49.04 23.05 -15.69
CA LYS A 117 48.76 24.18 -16.61
C LYS A 117 48.11 25.35 -15.85
N PRO A 118 48.35 26.61 -16.26
CA PRO A 118 48.25 27.75 -15.34
C PRO A 118 46.85 28.37 -15.22
N ARG A 119 46.68 29.21 -14.20
CA ARG A 119 45.60 30.20 -14.07
C ARG A 119 46.11 31.61 -14.44
N TYR A 120 45.17 32.55 -14.57
CA TYR A 120 45.28 33.92 -15.11
C TYR A 120 45.30 33.97 -16.65
N GLN A 121 44.76 35.01 -17.30
CA GLN A 121 44.38 36.35 -16.77
C GLN A 121 43.03 36.83 -17.34
N GLN A 122 42.34 37.75 -16.65
CA GLN A 122 41.10 38.37 -17.12
C GLN A 122 41.37 39.75 -17.76
N GLN A 123 40.83 39.97 -18.96
CA GLN A 123 40.45 41.29 -19.49
C GLN A 123 39.23 41.10 -20.41
N ALA A 124 38.34 42.08 -20.48
CA ALA A 124 37.01 41.92 -21.09
C ALA A 124 36.92 42.49 -22.51
N ALA A 125 36.28 41.73 -23.39
CA ALA A 125 35.78 42.13 -24.71
C ALA A 125 34.36 41.54 -24.88
N PRO A 126 33.48 42.11 -25.73
CA PRO A 126 32.05 41.82 -25.69
C PRO A 126 31.68 40.40 -26.11
N ALA A 127 30.58 39.89 -25.55
CA ALA A 127 30.20 38.49 -25.66
C ALA A 127 29.61 38.11 -27.04
N PRO A 128 29.95 36.93 -27.59
CA PRO A 128 29.04 36.24 -28.50
C PRO A 128 27.81 35.76 -27.72
N VAL A 129 26.62 36.00 -28.26
CA VAL A 129 25.36 35.49 -27.69
C VAL A 129 25.06 34.10 -28.28
N GLN A 130 24.34 33.27 -27.51
CA GLN A 130 23.87 31.91 -27.80
C GLN A 130 24.86 30.77 -27.48
N GLY A 131 24.27 29.65 -27.02
CA GLY A 131 24.95 28.58 -26.29
C GLY A 131 24.23 28.35 -24.96
N GLN A 132 23.06 27.70 -25.00
CA GLN A 132 22.26 27.41 -23.81
C GLN A 132 23.01 26.42 -22.90
N GLU A 133 22.94 26.63 -21.58
CA GLU A 133 23.17 25.52 -20.65
C GLU A 133 22.06 24.49 -20.89
N GLU A 134 22.42 23.22 -21.09
CA GLU A 134 21.46 22.12 -21.07
C GLU A 134 20.95 21.92 -19.64
N GLN A 135 19.99 22.75 -19.25
CA GLN A 135 19.10 22.45 -18.13
C GLN A 135 18.46 21.10 -18.43
N ALA A 136 18.79 20.08 -17.63
CA ALA A 136 18.22 18.75 -17.79
C ALA A 136 16.69 18.86 -17.72
N ASP A 137 16.00 18.43 -18.78
CA ASP A 137 14.55 18.57 -18.89
C ASP A 137 13.89 17.69 -17.82
N VAL A 138 13.33 18.33 -16.78
CA VAL A 138 12.63 17.65 -15.70
C VAL A 138 11.16 17.54 -16.05
N GLY A 139 10.61 16.32 -15.94
CA GLY A 139 9.26 15.97 -16.32
C GLY A 139 9.17 15.38 -17.74
N ASN A 140 8.29 14.41 -17.92
CA ASN A 140 8.12 13.73 -19.20
C ASN A 140 7.14 14.50 -20.09
N VAL A 141 7.54 14.84 -21.32
CA VAL A 141 6.69 15.54 -22.30
C VAL A 141 6.14 14.51 -23.30
N SER A 142 4.82 14.32 -23.26
CA SER A 142 4.12 13.33 -24.07
C SER A 142 3.01 13.96 -24.90
N ARG A 143 2.57 13.24 -25.95
CA ARG A 143 1.30 13.53 -26.64
C ARG A 143 0.27 12.54 -26.14
N PRO A 144 -0.85 12.99 -25.53
CA PRO A 144 -1.89 12.09 -25.03
C PRO A 144 -2.54 11.33 -26.18
N THR A 145 -2.73 10.03 -25.98
CA THR A 145 -3.44 9.13 -26.90
C THR A 145 -4.89 8.88 -26.50
N THR A 146 -5.29 9.33 -25.30
CA THR A 146 -6.59 9.15 -24.67
C THR A 146 -7.34 10.47 -24.56
N SER A 147 -8.67 10.41 -24.47
CA SER A 147 -9.61 11.52 -24.38
C SER A 147 -10.72 11.23 -23.37
N PHE A 148 -11.63 12.17 -23.10
CA PHE A 148 -12.79 11.89 -22.25
C PHE A 148 -13.78 10.86 -22.83
N LYS A 149 -13.57 10.39 -24.06
CA LYS A 149 -14.30 9.25 -24.67
C LYS A 149 -13.76 7.88 -24.23
N ASP A 150 -12.50 7.84 -23.78
CA ASP A 150 -11.79 6.62 -23.38
C ASP A 150 -11.96 6.30 -21.88
N ILE A 151 -12.59 7.24 -21.16
CA ILE A 151 -13.15 7.08 -19.82
C ILE A 151 -14.66 6.85 -19.98
N TYR A 152 -15.21 5.83 -19.33
CA TYR A 152 -16.65 5.54 -19.32
C TYR A 152 -17.36 6.30 -18.17
N GLY A 153 -18.65 6.63 -18.32
CA GLY A 153 -19.44 7.36 -17.32
C GLY A 153 -18.84 8.72 -16.92
N TYR A 154 -18.96 9.07 -15.65
CA TYR A 154 -18.42 10.27 -14.99
C TYR A 154 -18.83 11.60 -15.66
N ALA A 155 -20.05 11.70 -16.21
CA ALA A 155 -20.50 12.85 -17.00
C ALA A 155 -20.27 14.21 -16.29
N GLU A 156 -20.85 14.40 -15.10
CA GLU A 156 -20.71 15.66 -14.34
C GLU A 156 -19.25 15.99 -13.97
N ILE A 157 -18.44 14.96 -13.69
CA ILE A 157 -17.02 15.14 -13.33
C ILE A 157 -16.20 15.52 -14.56
N LYS A 158 -16.43 14.90 -15.72
CA LYS A 158 -15.82 15.29 -17.00
C LYS A 158 -16.17 16.74 -17.34
N ASP A 159 -17.43 17.11 -17.25
CA ASP A 159 -17.89 18.47 -17.58
C ASP A 159 -17.30 19.50 -16.60
N ARG A 160 -17.28 19.23 -15.29
CA ARG A 160 -16.61 20.10 -14.30
C ARG A 160 -15.11 20.28 -14.59
N ILE A 161 -14.39 19.24 -14.99
CA ILE A 161 -12.96 19.33 -15.35
C ILE A 161 -12.80 20.13 -16.67
N LYS A 162 -13.67 19.87 -17.65
CA LYS A 162 -13.67 20.52 -18.96
C LYS A 162 -13.98 22.01 -18.86
N ASP A 163 -14.92 22.41 -18.01
CA ASP A 163 -15.27 23.81 -17.78
C ASP A 163 -14.20 24.55 -16.97
N ALA A 164 -13.60 23.91 -15.97
CA ALA A 164 -12.42 24.45 -15.30
C ALA A 164 -11.27 24.71 -16.29
N ALA A 165 -10.94 23.74 -17.14
CA ALA A 165 -9.93 23.87 -18.18
C ALA A 165 -10.29 24.95 -19.22
N ASN A 166 -11.56 25.03 -19.64
CA ASN A 166 -12.07 26.08 -20.51
C ASN A 166 -11.91 27.47 -19.89
N GLU A 167 -12.21 27.64 -18.60
CA GLU A 167 -12.06 28.93 -17.90
C GLU A 167 -10.60 29.37 -17.87
N ILE A 168 -9.67 28.46 -17.56
CA ILE A 168 -8.22 28.69 -17.54
C ILE A 168 -7.73 29.12 -18.93
N VAL A 169 -8.10 28.37 -19.98
CA VAL A 169 -7.71 28.66 -21.37
C VAL A 169 -8.30 29.98 -21.87
N LYS A 170 -9.56 30.30 -21.52
CA LYS A 170 -10.23 31.55 -21.91
C LYS A 170 -9.71 32.78 -21.15
N ALA A 171 -9.28 32.63 -19.89
CA ALA A 171 -8.81 33.75 -19.09
C ALA A 171 -7.49 34.32 -19.61
N GLY A 172 -6.53 33.44 -19.93
CA GLY A 172 -5.24 33.78 -20.54
C GLY A 172 -4.40 34.80 -19.76
N ALA A 173 -3.35 35.31 -20.41
CA ALA A 173 -2.42 36.26 -19.81
C ALA A 173 -3.01 37.67 -19.54
N SER A 174 -4.28 37.91 -19.89
CA SER A 174 -4.91 39.24 -19.88
C SER A 174 -5.60 39.62 -18.56
N LYS A 175 -5.78 38.69 -17.61
CA LYS A 175 -6.40 38.97 -16.30
C LYS A 175 -5.40 38.84 -15.15
N LYS A 176 -5.23 39.92 -14.39
CA LYS A 176 -4.35 40.02 -13.21
C LYS A 176 -4.72 39.07 -12.04
N GLN A 177 -5.90 38.44 -12.14
CA GLN A 177 -6.43 37.41 -11.23
C GLN A 177 -7.07 36.26 -12.04
N ALA A 178 -6.45 35.83 -13.14
CA ALA A 178 -6.89 34.62 -13.85
C ALA A 178 -6.88 33.40 -12.90
N ARG A 179 -7.96 32.60 -12.91
CA ARG A 179 -8.03 31.35 -12.14
C ARG A 179 -7.18 30.27 -12.82
N ASN A 180 -6.51 29.43 -12.02
CA ASN A 180 -5.71 28.28 -12.46
C ASN A 180 -5.60 27.24 -11.33
N GLY A 181 -5.09 26.06 -11.65
CA GLY A 181 -4.93 24.93 -10.72
C GLY A 181 -6.23 24.15 -10.54
N ILE A 182 -6.29 22.99 -11.19
CA ILE A 182 -7.29 21.94 -10.97
C ILE A 182 -6.68 20.91 -10.02
N LEU A 183 -7.24 20.77 -8.82
CA LEU A 183 -6.89 19.74 -7.86
C LEU A 183 -7.88 18.57 -7.94
N LEU A 184 -7.40 17.43 -8.42
CA LEU A 184 -8.11 16.15 -8.46
C LEU A 184 -7.87 15.40 -7.15
N HIS A 185 -8.91 15.19 -6.34
CA HIS A 185 -8.83 14.46 -5.07
C HIS A 185 -9.77 13.25 -5.03
N GLY A 186 -9.86 12.58 -3.89
CA GLY A 186 -10.67 11.36 -3.71
C GLY A 186 -9.84 10.09 -3.62
N GLY A 187 -10.51 8.94 -3.59
CA GLY A 187 -9.89 7.63 -3.29
C GLY A 187 -8.79 7.17 -4.27
N PRO A 188 -7.90 6.26 -3.83
CA PRO A 188 -6.89 5.66 -4.69
C PRO A 188 -7.51 4.71 -5.72
N GLY A 189 -6.93 4.67 -6.93
CA GLY A 189 -7.36 3.75 -7.99
C GLY A 189 -8.60 4.16 -8.79
N ASN A 190 -9.16 5.36 -8.58
CA ASN A 190 -10.26 5.91 -9.40
C ASN A 190 -9.80 6.60 -10.71
N GLY A 191 -8.50 6.54 -11.04
CA GLY A 191 -8.00 7.00 -12.34
C GLY A 191 -7.67 8.50 -12.46
N LYS A 192 -7.33 9.19 -11.36
CA LYS A 192 -6.93 10.62 -11.37
C LYS A 192 -5.90 10.98 -12.46
N THR A 193 -4.86 10.16 -12.60
CA THR A 193 -3.84 10.25 -13.68
C THR A 193 -4.47 10.20 -15.08
N ALA A 194 -5.34 9.21 -15.33
CA ALA A 194 -6.03 9.03 -16.61
C ALA A 194 -7.00 10.19 -16.93
N PHE A 195 -7.61 10.83 -15.92
CA PHE A 195 -8.40 12.06 -16.13
C PHE A 195 -7.53 13.24 -16.60
N ALA A 196 -6.29 13.37 -16.12
CA ALA A 196 -5.37 14.40 -16.59
C ALA A 196 -4.85 14.13 -18.02
N GLU A 197 -4.55 12.87 -18.35
CA GLU A 197 -4.22 12.43 -19.71
C GLU A 197 -5.38 12.70 -20.69
N ALA A 198 -6.58 12.26 -20.32
CA ALA A 198 -7.81 12.42 -21.11
C ALA A 198 -8.18 13.90 -21.31
N LEU A 199 -7.96 14.76 -20.31
CA LEU A 199 -8.12 16.20 -20.44
C LEU A 199 -7.15 16.80 -21.47
N ALA A 200 -5.88 16.39 -21.43
CA ALA A 200 -4.89 16.86 -22.39
C ALA A 200 -5.26 16.45 -23.83
N GLY A 201 -5.76 15.23 -24.04
CA GLY A 201 -6.21 14.77 -25.36
C GLY A 201 -7.52 15.40 -25.84
N GLU A 202 -8.47 15.67 -24.93
CA GLU A 202 -9.71 16.41 -25.24
C GLU A 202 -9.40 17.81 -25.80
N PHE A 203 -8.43 18.52 -25.20
CA PHE A 203 -7.95 19.82 -25.68
C PHE A 203 -6.84 19.72 -26.75
N ARG A 204 -6.39 18.50 -27.09
CA ARG A 204 -5.28 18.18 -28.02
C ARG A 204 -3.95 18.89 -27.69
N LEU A 205 -3.68 19.08 -26.41
CA LEU A 205 -2.47 19.73 -25.90
C LEU A 205 -1.39 18.68 -25.56
N PRO A 206 -0.09 19.06 -25.59
CA PRO A 206 0.96 18.28 -24.95
C PRO A 206 0.66 18.09 -23.46
N LEU A 207 1.00 16.91 -22.94
CA LEU A 207 0.97 16.60 -21.52
C LEU A 207 2.40 16.56 -20.99
N VAL A 208 2.71 17.49 -20.07
CA VAL A 208 3.94 17.47 -19.28
C VAL A 208 3.61 16.84 -17.94
N THR A 209 4.28 15.75 -17.54
CA THR A 209 4.06 15.10 -16.24
C THR A 209 5.26 15.27 -15.31
N MET A 210 4.99 15.55 -14.04
CA MET A 210 5.97 15.48 -12.94
C MET A 210 5.49 14.46 -11.92
N THR A 211 6.31 13.45 -11.66
CA THR A 211 6.10 12.43 -10.62
C THR A 211 7.05 12.67 -9.44
N LEU A 212 6.78 12.02 -8.30
CA LEU A 212 7.69 12.06 -7.16
C LEU A 212 9.10 11.56 -7.54
N ALA A 213 9.21 10.55 -8.39
CA ALA A 213 10.49 9.98 -8.83
C ALA A 213 11.37 10.98 -9.62
N ASP A 214 10.77 11.92 -10.36
CA ASP A 214 11.51 12.98 -11.07
C ASP A 214 12.12 13.99 -10.09
N VAL A 215 11.39 14.29 -9.01
CA VAL A 215 11.79 15.25 -7.97
C VAL A 215 12.77 14.63 -6.95
N GLU A 216 12.73 13.31 -6.74
CA GLU A 216 13.59 12.59 -5.80
C GLU A 216 15.09 12.69 -6.13
N SER A 217 15.86 13.21 -5.17
CA SER A 217 17.31 13.39 -5.26
C SER A 217 18.01 12.84 -4.02
N LYS A 218 19.26 12.37 -4.18
CA LYS A 218 20.12 11.94 -3.05
C LYS A 218 20.90 13.10 -2.41
N TRP A 219 20.67 14.33 -2.87
CA TRP A 219 21.41 15.53 -2.48
C TRP A 219 20.46 16.58 -1.88
N VAL A 220 20.87 17.15 -0.75
CA VAL A 220 20.09 18.16 -0.01
C VAL A 220 19.99 19.45 -0.83
N GLY A 221 18.78 19.96 -1.03
CA GLY A 221 18.48 21.19 -1.77
C GLY A 221 18.08 21.01 -3.24
N GLU A 222 18.42 19.88 -3.89
CA GLU A 222 18.08 19.66 -5.32
C GLU A 222 16.55 19.63 -5.58
N LYS A 223 15.73 19.15 -4.64
CA LYS A 223 14.27 18.97 -4.85
C LYS A 223 13.59 20.25 -5.32
N ALA A 224 13.89 21.41 -4.71
CA ALA A 224 13.29 22.70 -5.09
C ALA A 224 13.76 23.18 -6.48
N GLN A 225 15.01 22.88 -6.87
CA GLN A 225 15.53 23.18 -8.20
C GLN A 225 14.85 22.32 -9.27
N ARG A 226 14.62 21.04 -9.02
CA ARG A 226 13.90 20.14 -9.94
C ARG A 226 12.44 20.52 -10.13
N VAL A 227 11.73 20.87 -9.04
CA VAL A 227 10.37 21.42 -9.13
C VAL A 227 10.37 22.71 -9.98
N SER A 228 11.34 23.61 -9.76
CA SER A 228 11.46 24.82 -10.59
C SER A 228 11.70 24.50 -12.06
N ALA A 229 12.61 23.56 -12.36
CA ALA A 229 12.90 23.12 -13.73
C ALA A 229 11.65 22.53 -14.41
N ALA A 230 10.87 21.69 -13.72
CA ALA A 230 9.62 21.12 -14.27
C ALA A 230 8.58 22.20 -14.62
N PHE A 231 8.44 23.24 -13.78
CA PHE A 231 7.57 24.38 -14.09
C PHE A 231 8.08 25.18 -15.31
N GLU A 232 9.40 25.33 -15.48
CA GLU A 232 9.96 25.95 -16.70
C GLU A 232 9.85 25.02 -17.93
N THR A 233 9.90 23.69 -17.79
CA THR A 233 9.56 22.72 -18.86
C THR A 233 8.12 22.89 -19.30
N ALA A 234 7.18 23.00 -18.34
CA ALA A 234 5.77 23.26 -18.63
C ALA A 234 5.56 24.59 -19.37
N LYS A 235 6.17 25.68 -18.89
CA LYS A 235 6.14 27.00 -19.55
C LYS A 235 6.69 26.96 -20.99
N ARG A 236 7.84 26.31 -21.20
CA ARG A 236 8.46 26.16 -22.54
C ARG A 236 7.58 25.39 -23.52
N ASN A 237 6.74 24.47 -23.02
CA ASN A 237 5.81 23.69 -23.82
C ASN A 237 4.39 24.32 -23.94
N ALA A 238 4.18 25.55 -23.47
CA ALA A 238 2.85 26.17 -23.48
C ALA A 238 2.37 26.50 -24.92
N PRO A 239 1.10 26.23 -25.29
CA PRO A 239 0.03 25.74 -24.44
C PRO A 239 0.09 24.23 -24.18
N CYS A 240 -0.02 23.83 -22.91
CA CYS A 240 0.05 22.44 -22.47
C CYS A 240 -0.84 22.18 -21.23
N VAL A 241 -1.08 20.91 -20.94
CA VAL A 241 -1.49 20.46 -19.60
C VAL A 241 -0.21 20.10 -18.84
N PHE A 242 -0.06 20.62 -17.63
CA PHE A 242 1.01 20.24 -16.72
C PHE A 242 0.40 19.50 -15.53
N PHE A 243 0.73 18.21 -15.43
CA PHE A 243 0.18 17.30 -14.43
C PHE A 243 1.22 16.95 -13.36
N ILE A 244 0.81 17.06 -12.10
CA ILE A 244 1.60 16.70 -10.92
C ILE A 244 0.85 15.58 -10.17
N ASP A 245 1.37 14.35 -10.19
CA ASP A 245 0.78 13.27 -9.40
C ASP A 245 1.30 13.28 -7.94
N GLU A 246 0.53 12.68 -7.03
CA GLU A 246 0.84 12.54 -5.60
C GLU A 246 1.34 13.84 -4.92
N ILE A 247 0.69 14.98 -5.19
CA ILE A 247 1.16 16.31 -4.72
C ILE A 247 1.22 16.45 -3.19
N ASP A 248 0.51 15.60 -2.44
CA ASP A 248 0.65 15.50 -0.97
C ASP A 248 2.04 15.05 -0.50
N SER A 249 2.83 14.39 -1.37
CA SER A 249 4.25 14.13 -1.12
C SER A 249 5.15 15.38 -1.21
N LEU A 250 4.67 16.45 -1.85
CA LEU A 250 5.37 17.72 -2.05
C LEU A 250 4.76 18.88 -1.25
N MET A 251 3.52 18.74 -0.75
CA MET A 251 2.78 19.73 0.03
C MET A 251 2.16 19.17 1.32
N SER A 252 2.90 18.35 2.08
CA SER A 252 2.46 17.94 3.41
C SER A 252 2.22 19.15 4.35
N GLU A 253 1.26 19.06 5.27
CA GLU A 253 1.11 20.03 6.36
C GLU A 253 2.42 20.27 7.11
N ARG A 254 2.61 21.51 7.58
CA ARG A 254 3.81 21.94 8.34
C ARG A 254 3.67 21.46 9.77
N SER A 255 4.58 20.63 10.28
CA SER A 255 4.50 20.23 11.67
C SER A 255 5.07 21.32 12.58
N ASN A 256 4.31 21.77 13.57
CA ASN A 256 4.79 22.70 14.60
C ASN A 256 5.68 21.99 15.66
N ALA A 257 6.20 20.80 15.36
CA ALA A 257 6.72 19.85 16.33
C ALA A 257 8.11 19.26 15.98
N GLY A 258 8.96 20.00 15.24
CA GLY A 258 10.33 19.58 14.98
C GLY A 258 11.22 20.64 14.35
N SER A 259 12.16 21.21 15.11
CA SER A 259 13.21 22.11 14.60
C SER A 259 14.35 21.35 13.88
N GLY A 260 13.98 20.46 12.95
CA GLY A 260 14.90 19.62 12.19
C GLY A 260 15.26 20.20 10.81
N VAL A 261 16.47 19.90 10.33
CA VAL A 261 16.96 20.36 9.01
C VAL A 261 16.04 19.88 7.86
N ALA A 262 15.42 18.71 7.99
CA ALA A 262 14.46 18.17 7.01
C ALA A 262 13.17 19.01 6.92
N GLU A 263 12.64 19.47 8.06
CA GLU A 263 11.42 20.30 8.12
C GLU A 263 11.62 21.60 7.34
N THR A 264 12.77 22.26 7.52
CA THR A 264 13.14 23.48 6.80
C THR A 264 13.27 23.27 5.29
N GLN A 265 13.79 22.11 4.86
CA GLN A 265 13.90 21.78 3.43
C GLN A 265 12.53 21.53 2.79
N ASN A 266 11.64 20.79 3.45
CA ASN A 266 10.26 20.58 2.98
C ASN A 266 9.51 21.91 2.89
N ASN A 267 9.57 22.76 3.93
CA ASN A 267 9.00 24.11 3.90
C ASN A 267 9.56 24.97 2.75
N GLY A 268 10.85 24.80 2.40
CA GLY A 268 11.46 25.45 1.23
C GLY A 268 10.85 24.99 -0.10
N VAL A 269 10.68 23.68 -0.29
CA VAL A 269 10.02 23.11 -1.49
C VAL A 269 8.57 23.58 -1.60
N VAL A 270 7.82 23.55 -0.50
CA VAL A 270 6.43 24.04 -0.45
C VAL A 270 6.38 25.52 -0.86
N ASN A 271 7.13 26.40 -0.20
CA ASN A 271 7.09 27.83 -0.51
C ASN A 271 7.53 28.15 -1.96
N ALA A 272 8.46 27.37 -2.54
CA ALA A 272 8.82 27.47 -3.96
C ALA A 272 7.65 27.08 -4.88
N LEU A 273 7.05 25.91 -4.66
CA LEU A 273 5.89 25.42 -5.42
C LEU A 273 4.71 26.40 -5.36
N LEU A 274 4.38 26.88 -4.15
CA LEU A 274 3.35 27.89 -3.89
C LEU A 274 3.58 29.24 -4.59
N THR A 275 4.83 29.53 -4.99
CA THR A 275 5.22 30.72 -5.75
C THR A 275 5.14 30.46 -7.26
N LEU A 276 5.69 29.33 -7.71
CA LEU A 276 5.67 28.90 -9.11
C LEU A 276 4.24 28.73 -9.65
N MET A 277 3.32 28.19 -8.84
CA MET A 277 1.89 28.09 -9.18
C MET A 277 1.22 29.45 -9.46
N VAL A 278 1.62 30.51 -8.75
CA VAL A 278 1.08 31.86 -8.94
C VAL A 278 1.66 32.49 -10.22
N ASP A 279 2.94 32.25 -10.51
CA ASP A 279 3.59 32.74 -11.71
C ASP A 279 3.05 32.06 -12.99
N LEU A 280 2.78 30.75 -12.92
CA LEU A 280 2.24 29.95 -14.03
C LEU A 280 0.89 30.49 -14.57
N ARG A 281 0.14 31.29 -13.80
CA ARG A 281 -1.11 31.97 -14.22
C ARG A 281 -0.91 32.94 -15.38
N LYS A 282 0.31 33.41 -15.62
CA LYS A 282 0.68 34.27 -16.75
C LYS A 282 0.89 33.48 -18.05
N SER A 283 1.07 32.17 -17.94
CA SER A 283 1.37 31.25 -19.04
C SER A 283 0.10 30.50 -19.49
N LYS A 284 0.07 30.00 -20.73
CA LYS A 284 -1.05 29.19 -21.26
C LYS A 284 -0.98 27.73 -20.79
N VAL A 285 -0.68 27.50 -19.50
CA VAL A 285 -0.50 26.17 -18.93
C VAL A 285 -1.68 25.84 -18.02
N ILE A 286 -2.38 24.75 -18.32
CA ILE A 286 -3.43 24.21 -17.45
C ILE A 286 -2.73 23.38 -16.38
N LEU A 287 -2.65 23.90 -15.15
CA LEU A 287 -2.10 23.16 -14.02
C LEU A 287 -3.14 22.17 -13.50
N VAL A 288 -2.77 20.90 -13.47
CA VAL A 288 -3.54 19.82 -12.86
C VAL A 288 -2.67 19.12 -11.81
N ALA A 289 -3.22 18.84 -10.63
CA ALA A 289 -2.55 18.04 -9.63
C ALA A 289 -3.47 16.97 -9.06
N ALA A 290 -2.91 15.82 -8.69
CA ALA A 290 -3.64 14.72 -8.06
C ALA A 290 -3.19 14.48 -6.61
N THR A 291 -4.14 14.15 -5.74
CA THR A 291 -3.88 13.72 -4.36
C THR A 291 -4.81 12.57 -3.94
N ASN A 292 -4.36 11.73 -3.01
CA ASN A 292 -5.21 10.77 -2.30
C ASN A 292 -5.70 11.31 -0.93
N TYR A 293 -5.12 12.40 -0.43
CA TYR A 293 -5.29 12.89 0.94
C TYR A 293 -5.40 14.42 0.96
N MET A 294 -6.56 14.95 0.56
CA MET A 294 -6.80 16.41 0.55
C MET A 294 -6.71 17.03 1.95
N ASP A 295 -6.94 16.24 3.00
CA ASP A 295 -6.80 16.60 4.41
C ASP A 295 -5.35 16.77 4.87
N ARG A 296 -4.36 16.33 4.09
CA ARG A 296 -2.92 16.43 4.42
C ARG A 296 -2.19 17.54 3.67
N LEU A 297 -2.87 18.27 2.80
CA LEU A 297 -2.28 19.33 1.99
C LEU A 297 -2.10 20.61 2.79
N ASP A 298 -0.94 21.27 2.66
CA ASP A 298 -0.67 22.60 3.20
C ASP A 298 -1.86 23.54 2.88
N SER A 299 -2.51 24.03 3.93
CA SER A 299 -3.75 24.80 3.81
C SER A 299 -3.60 26.11 3.03
N ALA A 300 -2.38 26.61 2.78
CA ALA A 300 -2.12 27.73 1.89
C ALA A 300 -2.05 27.31 0.41
N GLY A 301 -1.68 26.07 0.10
CA GLY A 301 -1.76 25.48 -1.24
C GLY A 301 -3.21 25.30 -1.72
N VAL A 302 -4.12 24.95 -0.80
CA VAL A 302 -5.55 24.71 -1.08
C VAL A 302 -6.38 26.01 -1.12
N ARG A 303 -5.79 27.19 -0.88
CA ARG A 303 -6.48 28.48 -0.96
C ARG A 303 -6.69 28.96 -2.40
N GLU A 304 -7.66 29.86 -2.55
CA GLU A 304 -7.87 30.65 -3.77
C GLU A 304 -6.59 31.42 -4.15
N GLY A 305 -6.37 31.59 -5.45
CA GLY A 305 -5.10 32.06 -5.99
C GLY A 305 -4.06 30.95 -6.17
N ARG A 306 -4.38 29.68 -5.89
CA ARG A 306 -3.49 28.53 -6.13
C ARG A 306 -4.19 27.35 -6.81
N PHE A 307 -5.02 26.60 -6.10
CA PHE A 307 -5.90 25.56 -6.67
C PHE A 307 -7.34 26.05 -6.65
N ASP A 308 -7.74 26.77 -7.69
CA ASP A 308 -9.04 27.44 -7.76
C ASP A 308 -10.20 26.52 -8.15
N PHE A 309 -9.90 25.30 -8.59
CA PHE A 309 -10.88 24.26 -8.87
C PHE A 309 -10.51 23.00 -8.08
N LYS A 310 -11.47 22.50 -7.29
CA LYS A 310 -11.33 21.25 -6.50
C LYS A 310 -12.39 20.29 -7.00
N ILE A 311 -11.96 19.13 -7.48
CA ILE A 311 -12.83 18.15 -8.13
C ILE A 311 -12.52 16.78 -7.54
N GLU A 312 -13.53 16.16 -6.96
CA GLU A 312 -13.42 14.81 -6.44
C GLU A 312 -13.60 13.80 -7.57
N ILE A 313 -12.65 12.88 -7.71
CA ILE A 313 -12.78 11.69 -8.56
C ILE A 313 -13.32 10.58 -7.66
N THR A 314 -14.65 10.51 -7.60
CA THR A 314 -15.44 9.53 -6.86
C THR A 314 -15.17 8.11 -7.34
N THR A 315 -15.74 7.10 -6.68
CA THR A 315 -15.88 5.77 -7.28
C THR A 315 -16.73 5.83 -8.55
N PRO A 316 -16.58 4.90 -9.51
CA PRO A 316 -17.25 4.98 -10.80
C PRO A 316 -18.75 4.72 -10.67
N ASP A 317 -19.56 5.49 -11.40
CA ASP A 317 -21.01 5.27 -11.57
C ASP A 317 -21.33 4.00 -12.38
N LEU A 318 -22.62 3.66 -12.52
CA LEU A 318 -23.03 2.41 -13.17
C LEU A 318 -22.54 2.31 -14.63
N GLU A 319 -22.58 3.39 -15.41
CA GLU A 319 -22.08 3.40 -16.79
C GLU A 319 -20.57 3.15 -16.81
N ALA A 320 -19.84 3.83 -15.93
CA ALA A 320 -18.41 3.68 -15.78
C ALA A 320 -18.01 2.25 -15.38
N ARG A 321 -18.75 1.63 -14.44
CA ARG A 321 -18.51 0.24 -13.99
C ARG A 321 -18.80 -0.77 -15.10
N VAL A 322 -19.91 -0.61 -15.83
CA VAL A 322 -20.24 -1.45 -17.01
C VAL A 322 -19.19 -1.31 -18.11
N GLY A 323 -18.71 -0.10 -18.39
CA GLY A 323 -17.67 0.14 -19.40
C GLY A 323 -16.31 -0.45 -19.00
N LEU A 324 -15.90 -0.28 -17.75
CA LEU A 324 -14.67 -0.87 -17.19
C LEU A 324 -14.71 -2.41 -17.23
N LEU A 325 -15.83 -3.02 -16.88
CA LEU A 325 -16.04 -4.47 -17.01
C LEU A 325 -15.91 -4.93 -18.47
N LYS A 326 -16.63 -4.29 -19.41
CA LYS A 326 -16.56 -4.64 -20.83
C LYS A 326 -15.15 -4.52 -21.40
N LYS A 327 -14.41 -3.47 -21.05
CA LYS A 327 -13.00 -3.28 -21.44
C LYS A 327 -12.08 -4.34 -20.82
N GLY A 328 -12.21 -4.62 -19.53
CA GLY A 328 -11.43 -5.64 -18.84
C GLY A 328 -11.67 -7.05 -19.39
N LEU A 329 -12.93 -7.41 -19.67
CA LEU A 329 -13.28 -8.66 -20.35
C LEU A 329 -12.66 -8.75 -21.75
N GLN A 330 -12.75 -7.68 -22.55
CA GLN A 330 -12.18 -7.64 -23.90
C GLN A 330 -10.65 -7.78 -23.89
N MET A 331 -9.96 -7.25 -22.87
CA MET A 331 -8.51 -7.36 -22.74
C MET A 331 -8.06 -8.74 -22.22
N ASN A 332 -8.74 -9.27 -21.21
CA ASN A 332 -8.24 -10.41 -20.43
C ASN A 332 -8.88 -11.76 -20.82
N VAL A 333 -10.15 -11.78 -21.23
CA VAL A 333 -10.91 -13.00 -21.61
C VAL A 333 -11.65 -12.86 -22.97
N PRO A 334 -11.03 -12.35 -24.05
CA PRO A 334 -11.70 -12.02 -25.32
C PRO A 334 -12.44 -13.18 -26.00
N HIS A 335 -12.13 -14.43 -25.65
CA HIS A 335 -12.76 -15.63 -26.21
C HIS A 335 -14.02 -16.09 -25.46
N ILE A 336 -14.30 -15.54 -24.27
CA ILE A 336 -15.43 -15.93 -23.42
C ILE A 336 -16.40 -14.74 -23.34
N LYS A 337 -17.63 -14.94 -23.80
CA LYS A 337 -18.68 -13.92 -23.75
C LYS A 337 -19.46 -14.05 -22.43
N ALA A 338 -19.27 -13.09 -21.52
CA ALA A 338 -20.25 -12.82 -20.49
C ALA A 338 -21.54 -12.29 -21.13
N ALA A 339 -22.70 -12.65 -20.58
CA ALA A 339 -23.97 -12.11 -21.04
C ALA A 339 -24.18 -10.65 -20.54
N PRO A 340 -24.90 -9.77 -21.27
CA PRO A 340 -24.94 -8.34 -20.96
C PRO A 340 -25.58 -8.02 -19.60
N ASP A 341 -26.60 -8.80 -19.24
CA ASP A 341 -27.31 -8.82 -17.97
C ASP A 341 -26.39 -9.21 -16.79
N VAL A 342 -25.55 -10.23 -16.96
CA VAL A 342 -24.53 -10.61 -15.95
C VAL A 342 -23.56 -9.44 -15.70
N VAL A 343 -23.09 -8.78 -16.77
CA VAL A 343 -22.18 -7.63 -16.67
C VAL A 343 -22.86 -6.45 -15.94
N GLU A 344 -24.14 -6.19 -16.22
CA GLU A 344 -24.88 -5.13 -15.54
C GLU A 344 -25.17 -5.46 -14.07
N MET A 345 -25.58 -6.69 -13.76
CA MET A 345 -25.83 -7.16 -12.38
C MET A 345 -24.57 -7.08 -11.51
N VAL A 346 -23.41 -7.47 -12.06
CA VAL A 346 -22.10 -7.32 -11.41
C VAL A 346 -21.74 -5.83 -11.24
N ALA A 347 -22.02 -4.99 -12.24
CA ALA A 347 -21.81 -3.55 -12.12
C ALA A 347 -22.72 -2.89 -11.08
N GLN A 348 -23.96 -3.36 -10.90
CA GLN A 348 -24.86 -2.88 -9.85
C GLN A 348 -24.33 -3.26 -8.46
N ARG A 349 -24.01 -4.55 -8.24
CA ARG A 349 -23.38 -5.05 -7.00
C ARG A 349 -22.11 -4.28 -6.66
N TRP A 350 -21.21 -4.08 -7.62
CA TRP A 350 -19.92 -3.43 -7.41
C TRP A 350 -19.97 -1.90 -7.26
N ASN A 351 -21.12 -1.30 -6.92
CA ASN A 351 -21.19 0.11 -6.50
C ASN A 351 -20.17 0.40 -5.38
N GLY A 352 -19.43 1.51 -5.49
CA GLY A 352 -18.38 1.86 -4.52
C GLY A 352 -17.06 1.07 -4.60
N PHE A 353 -16.85 0.18 -5.57
CA PHE A 353 -15.48 -0.26 -5.91
C PHE A 353 -14.72 0.86 -6.65
N SER A 354 -13.38 0.88 -6.55
CA SER A 354 -12.55 1.73 -7.39
C SER A 354 -12.35 1.15 -8.80
N ALA A 355 -12.04 2.00 -9.79
CA ALA A 355 -11.82 1.54 -11.16
C ALA A 355 -10.71 0.48 -11.25
N LYS A 356 -9.60 0.67 -10.52
CA LYS A 356 -8.52 -0.31 -10.38
C LYS A 356 -8.99 -1.64 -9.77
N ARG A 357 -9.93 -1.63 -8.82
CA ARG A 357 -10.47 -2.85 -8.20
C ARG A 357 -11.28 -3.68 -9.21
N ILE A 358 -12.10 -3.01 -10.03
CA ILE A 358 -12.90 -3.66 -11.08
C ILE A 358 -11.99 -4.33 -12.12
N LEU A 359 -11.00 -3.60 -12.62
CA LEU A 359 -10.02 -4.13 -13.58
C LEU A 359 -9.23 -5.31 -13.01
N ALA A 360 -8.77 -5.22 -11.75
CA ALA A 360 -8.06 -6.31 -11.08
C ALA A 360 -8.87 -7.61 -10.96
N VAL A 361 -10.20 -7.57 -10.86
CA VAL A 361 -11.02 -8.81 -10.94
C VAL A 361 -10.97 -9.39 -12.35
N THR A 362 -11.07 -8.55 -13.38
CA THR A 362 -10.98 -9.01 -14.78
C THR A 362 -9.60 -9.54 -15.15
N GLU A 363 -8.54 -9.08 -14.48
CA GLU A 363 -7.17 -9.57 -14.63
C GLU A 363 -6.95 -10.96 -13.99
N GLU A 364 -7.71 -11.30 -12.94
CA GLU A 364 -7.66 -12.62 -12.28
C GLU A 364 -8.64 -13.64 -12.89
N LEU A 365 -9.67 -13.21 -13.62
CA LEU A 365 -10.62 -14.12 -14.29
C LEU A 365 -9.94 -15.22 -15.13
N PRO A 366 -8.90 -14.97 -15.96
CA PRO A 366 -8.20 -16.04 -16.68
C PRO A 366 -7.60 -17.11 -15.76
N SER A 367 -7.01 -16.70 -14.64
CA SER A 367 -6.46 -17.59 -13.63
C SER A 367 -7.56 -18.37 -12.92
N TYR A 368 -8.64 -17.70 -12.52
CA TYR A 368 -9.77 -18.32 -11.83
C TYR A 368 -10.48 -19.35 -12.71
N LEU A 369 -10.86 -18.98 -13.94
CA LEU A 369 -11.52 -19.88 -14.89
C LEU A 369 -10.64 -21.10 -15.19
N LYS A 370 -9.33 -20.90 -15.42
CA LYS A 370 -8.38 -22.00 -15.66
C LYS A 370 -8.23 -22.93 -14.45
N ARG A 371 -8.21 -22.42 -13.22
CA ARG A 371 -8.08 -23.26 -12.00
C ARG A 371 -9.31 -24.14 -11.74
N ASN A 372 -10.49 -23.73 -12.21
CA ASN A 372 -11.76 -24.43 -12.00
C ASN A 372 -12.29 -25.11 -13.29
N GLU A 373 -11.48 -25.16 -14.35
CA GLU A 373 -11.79 -25.73 -15.68
C GLU A 373 -13.03 -25.12 -16.39
N LEU A 374 -13.44 -23.91 -15.98
CA LEU A 374 -14.66 -23.23 -16.44
C LEU A 374 -14.46 -22.56 -17.82
N ARG A 375 -15.55 -22.53 -18.60
CA ARG A 375 -15.60 -21.94 -19.96
C ARG A 375 -16.71 -20.90 -20.16
N THR A 376 -17.58 -20.76 -19.17
CA THR A 376 -18.67 -19.78 -19.07
C THR A 376 -18.28 -18.65 -18.12
N LEU A 377 -19.10 -17.61 -18.06
CA LEU A 377 -18.84 -16.44 -17.22
C LEU A 377 -20.16 -15.85 -16.74
N GLY A 378 -20.65 -16.37 -15.61
CA GLY A 378 -21.79 -15.90 -14.86
C GLY A 378 -21.36 -15.01 -13.69
N PHE A 379 -22.26 -14.86 -12.71
CA PHE A 379 -22.03 -14.05 -11.51
C PHE A 379 -20.96 -14.66 -10.60
N ASP A 380 -21.01 -15.99 -10.40
CA ASP A 380 -20.17 -16.70 -9.45
C ASP A 380 -18.69 -16.72 -9.85
N GLU A 381 -18.37 -16.74 -11.15
CA GLU A 381 -16.99 -16.62 -11.62
C GLU A 381 -16.40 -15.23 -11.36
N PHE A 382 -17.19 -14.16 -11.48
CA PHE A 382 -16.78 -12.81 -11.06
C PHE A 382 -16.55 -12.76 -9.54
N MET A 383 -17.45 -13.34 -8.75
CA MET A 383 -17.32 -13.35 -7.28
C MET A 383 -16.22 -14.30 -6.77
N GLY A 384 -15.89 -15.35 -7.52
CA GLY A 384 -14.76 -16.24 -7.27
C GLY A 384 -13.40 -15.62 -7.62
N ALA A 385 -13.31 -14.90 -8.73
CA ALA A 385 -12.14 -14.08 -9.05
C ALA A 385 -11.96 -12.92 -8.05
N LEU A 386 -13.06 -12.28 -7.60
CA LEU A 386 -13.04 -11.27 -6.54
C LEU A 386 -12.49 -11.82 -5.21
N ARG A 387 -12.99 -12.97 -4.76
CA ARG A 387 -12.45 -13.69 -3.57
C ARG A 387 -10.96 -14.03 -3.74
N SER A 388 -10.55 -14.42 -4.95
CA SER A 388 -9.15 -14.71 -5.27
C SER A 388 -8.23 -13.48 -5.10
N ILE A 389 -8.67 -12.28 -5.50
CA ILE A 389 -7.91 -11.02 -5.33
C ILE A 389 -8.13 -10.30 -3.98
N GLN A 390 -9.03 -10.79 -3.12
CA GLN A 390 -9.16 -10.31 -1.74
C GLN A 390 -8.05 -10.90 -0.86
N GLY A 391 -7.71 -12.17 -1.10
CA GLY A 391 -6.80 -12.91 -0.24
C GLY A 391 -7.33 -13.03 1.19
N ARG A 392 -6.46 -13.38 2.14
CA ARG A 392 -6.83 -13.56 3.56
C ARG A 392 -6.95 -12.22 4.32
N LYS A 393 -7.53 -11.19 3.70
CA LYS A 393 -8.00 -9.98 4.38
C LYS A 393 -9.37 -10.31 5.01
N GLY A 394 -9.47 -10.21 6.33
CA GLY A 394 -10.63 -10.67 7.11
C GLY A 394 -10.25 -11.72 8.16
N VAL A 395 -11.09 -11.92 9.17
CA VAL A 395 -10.79 -12.90 10.22
C VAL A 395 -11.02 -14.33 9.71
N LYS A 396 -9.98 -15.16 9.75
CA LYS A 396 -10.08 -16.62 9.49
C LYS A 396 -11.09 -17.26 10.44
N LEU A 397 -12.26 -17.66 9.93
CA LEU A 397 -13.31 -18.35 10.69
C LEU A 397 -13.03 -19.86 10.89
N GLU A 398 -11.78 -20.29 10.67
CA GLU A 398 -11.35 -21.68 10.74
C GLU A 398 -11.73 -22.33 12.08
N ASN A 399 -11.42 -21.66 13.19
CA ASN A 399 -11.68 -22.14 14.56
C ASN A 399 -13.08 -21.80 15.14
N VAL A 400 -14.03 -21.37 14.31
CA VAL A 400 -15.39 -21.03 14.75
C VAL A 400 -16.28 -22.28 14.77
N LYS A 401 -17.01 -22.50 15.89
CA LYS A 401 -18.07 -23.52 16.02
C LYS A 401 -19.08 -23.35 14.85
N PRO A 402 -19.41 -24.40 14.07
CA PRO A 402 -20.45 -24.31 13.04
C PRO A 402 -21.81 -24.00 13.67
N LEU A 403 -22.76 -23.48 12.88
CA LEU A 403 -24.04 -23.04 13.42
C LEU A 403 -24.88 -24.18 14.02
N SER A 404 -24.66 -25.41 13.56
CA SER A 404 -25.25 -26.65 14.13
C SER A 404 -24.72 -27.03 15.52
N GLU A 405 -23.55 -26.51 15.94
CA GLU A 405 -23.02 -26.68 17.30
C GLU A 405 -23.44 -25.55 18.26
N LEU A 406 -24.19 -24.55 17.79
CA LEU A 406 -24.71 -23.47 18.61
C LEU A 406 -26.17 -23.74 18.99
N VAL A 407 -26.43 -23.78 20.30
CA VAL A 407 -27.76 -23.95 20.86
C VAL A 407 -28.44 -22.58 20.95
N PHE A 408 -29.70 -22.50 20.53
CA PHE A 408 -30.51 -21.29 20.53
C PHE A 408 -31.97 -21.62 20.91
N SER A 409 -32.79 -20.62 21.27
CA SER A 409 -34.25 -20.83 21.33
C SER A 409 -34.80 -21.10 19.91
N PRO A 410 -35.93 -21.81 19.73
CA PRO A 410 -36.47 -22.10 18.40
C PRO A 410 -36.71 -20.84 17.56
N ASN A 411 -37.27 -19.79 18.19
CA ASN A 411 -37.47 -18.47 17.58
C ASN A 411 -36.15 -17.81 17.15
N THR A 412 -35.13 -17.83 18.02
CA THR A 412 -33.78 -17.34 17.69
C THR A 412 -33.20 -18.08 16.48
N ARG A 413 -33.37 -19.41 16.41
CA ARG A 413 -32.87 -20.25 15.32
C ARG A 413 -33.57 -19.93 14.00
N GLU A 414 -34.90 -19.85 14.00
CA GLU A 414 -35.71 -19.54 12.82
C GLU A 414 -35.35 -18.17 12.21
N MET A 415 -35.15 -17.15 13.05
CA MET A 415 -34.68 -15.82 12.62
C MET A 415 -33.29 -15.86 11.97
N ILE A 416 -32.37 -16.69 12.49
CA ILE A 416 -31.03 -16.85 11.92
C ILE A 416 -31.09 -17.61 10.58
N ASP A 417 -31.92 -18.65 10.47
CA ASP A 417 -32.09 -19.39 9.21
C ASP A 417 -32.74 -18.52 8.12
N MET A 418 -33.68 -17.64 8.48
CA MET A 418 -34.24 -16.61 7.58
C MET A 418 -33.23 -15.54 7.14
N LEU A 419 -32.18 -15.27 7.92
CA LEU A 419 -31.07 -14.41 7.51
C LEU A 419 -30.14 -15.15 6.54
N ILE A 420 -29.73 -16.37 6.89
CA ILE A 420 -28.82 -17.19 6.08
C ILE A 420 -29.43 -17.50 4.71
N GLY A 421 -30.71 -17.90 4.64
CA GLY A 421 -31.37 -18.22 3.38
C GLY A 421 -31.38 -17.05 2.38
N ARG A 422 -31.44 -15.79 2.87
CA ARG A 422 -31.34 -14.59 2.02
C ARG A 422 -29.90 -14.21 1.69
N MET A 423 -28.98 -14.35 2.65
CA MET A 423 -27.58 -13.92 2.50
C MET A 423 -26.70 -14.93 1.75
N ALA A 424 -27.09 -16.20 1.68
CA ALA A 424 -26.40 -17.24 0.93
C ALA A 424 -26.51 -17.02 -0.59
N ASP A 425 -27.69 -16.61 -1.09
CA ASP A 425 -27.87 -16.16 -2.48
C ASP A 425 -28.63 -14.82 -2.54
N PRO A 426 -27.90 -13.69 -2.52
CA PRO A 426 -28.47 -12.36 -2.69
C PRO A 426 -29.11 -12.12 -4.07
N VAL A 427 -28.67 -12.84 -5.11
CA VAL A 427 -29.14 -12.66 -6.49
C VAL A 427 -30.48 -13.37 -6.69
N HIS A 428 -30.61 -14.61 -6.22
CA HIS A 428 -31.89 -15.31 -6.15
C HIS A 428 -32.89 -14.55 -5.28
N THR A 429 -32.47 -14.08 -4.10
CA THR A 429 -33.33 -13.30 -3.19
C THR A 429 -33.91 -12.06 -3.87
N GLU A 430 -33.08 -11.23 -4.49
CA GLU A 430 -33.53 -9.97 -5.09
C GLU A 430 -34.29 -10.17 -6.41
N SER A 431 -33.95 -11.18 -7.22
CA SER A 431 -34.68 -11.50 -8.45
C SER A 431 -36.11 -11.99 -8.22
N HIS A 432 -36.42 -12.50 -7.02
CA HIS A 432 -37.77 -12.85 -6.59
C HIS A 432 -38.46 -11.73 -5.77
N GLY A 433 -37.90 -10.52 -5.76
CA GLY A 433 -38.45 -9.36 -5.05
C GLY A 433 -38.19 -9.33 -3.54
N GLY A 434 -37.37 -10.25 -3.03
CA GLY A 434 -36.90 -10.24 -1.64
C GLY A 434 -35.85 -9.14 -1.40
N THR A 435 -35.68 -8.78 -0.12
CA THR A 435 -34.72 -7.74 0.28
C THR A 435 -33.58 -8.33 1.12
N MET A 436 -32.35 -8.01 0.72
CA MET A 436 -31.17 -8.23 1.55
C MET A 436 -31.25 -7.43 2.87
N PRO A 437 -30.82 -8.00 4.00
CA PRO A 437 -30.63 -7.24 5.22
C PRO A 437 -29.57 -6.16 5.01
N THR A 438 -29.66 -5.06 5.76
CA THR A 438 -28.73 -3.92 5.70
C THR A 438 -28.14 -3.64 7.08
N GLY A 439 -29.01 -3.58 8.10
CA GLY A 439 -28.64 -3.64 9.52
C GLY A 439 -29.48 -4.66 10.28
N VAL A 440 -28.82 -5.49 11.09
CA VAL A 440 -29.43 -6.50 11.95
C VAL A 440 -29.00 -6.28 13.41
N LEU A 441 -29.96 -6.14 14.32
CA LEU A 441 -29.70 -5.97 15.74
C LEU A 441 -29.80 -7.32 16.46
N PHE A 442 -28.70 -7.75 17.07
CA PHE A 442 -28.64 -8.92 17.95
C PHE A 442 -28.75 -8.43 19.40
N TYR A 443 -29.86 -8.72 20.08
CA TYR A 443 -30.06 -8.26 21.47
C TYR A 443 -30.57 -9.36 22.38
N GLY A 444 -30.27 -9.23 23.67
CA GLY A 444 -30.62 -10.22 24.69
C GLY A 444 -29.62 -10.22 25.83
N ALA A 445 -29.73 -11.15 26.76
CA ALA A 445 -28.87 -11.21 27.94
C ALA A 445 -27.37 -11.40 27.58
N PRO A 446 -26.44 -11.08 28.49
CA PRO A 446 -25.05 -11.50 28.38
C PRO A 446 -24.94 -13.04 28.29
N GLY A 447 -23.89 -13.54 27.64
CA GLY A 447 -23.59 -14.97 27.57
C GLY A 447 -24.50 -15.84 26.68
N THR A 448 -25.50 -15.28 25.99
CA THR A 448 -26.44 -16.02 25.10
C THR A 448 -25.90 -16.26 23.68
N GLY A 449 -24.63 -15.94 23.40
CA GLY A 449 -23.95 -16.37 22.18
C GLY A 449 -24.03 -15.44 20.97
N LYS A 450 -24.54 -14.20 21.11
CA LYS A 450 -24.63 -13.17 20.04
C LYS A 450 -23.39 -13.14 19.10
N THR A 451 -22.19 -12.98 19.68
CA THR A 451 -20.90 -12.93 18.99
C THR A 451 -20.49 -14.25 18.31
N ALA A 452 -20.93 -15.39 18.85
CA ALA A 452 -20.68 -16.70 18.26
C ALA A 452 -21.61 -16.93 17.05
N ALA A 453 -22.88 -16.55 17.17
CA ALA A 453 -23.86 -16.64 16.08
C ALA A 453 -23.44 -15.80 14.87
N ALA A 454 -23.00 -14.55 15.06
CA ALA A 454 -22.55 -13.70 13.96
C ALA A 454 -21.35 -14.30 13.20
N LYS A 455 -20.40 -14.91 13.92
CA LYS A 455 -19.24 -15.62 13.33
C LYS A 455 -19.65 -16.91 12.63
N ALA A 456 -20.63 -17.65 13.18
CA ALA A 456 -21.14 -18.87 12.58
C ALA A 456 -21.93 -18.58 11.29
N ILE A 457 -22.80 -17.57 11.29
CA ILE A 457 -23.50 -17.08 10.09
C ILE A 457 -22.51 -16.77 8.98
N ALA A 458 -21.50 -15.93 9.25
CA ALA A 458 -20.48 -15.55 8.26
C ALA A 458 -19.71 -16.75 7.69
N LYS A 459 -19.49 -17.79 8.52
CA LYS A 459 -18.84 -19.05 8.12
C LYS A 459 -19.72 -19.93 7.25
N GLU A 460 -21.02 -20.00 7.56
CA GLU A 460 -22.00 -20.83 6.84
C GLU A 460 -22.20 -20.34 5.39
N ILE A 461 -22.12 -19.01 5.17
CA ILE A 461 -22.35 -18.37 3.86
C ILE A 461 -21.08 -17.99 3.09
N ASP A 462 -19.87 -18.28 3.60
CA ASP A 462 -18.57 -17.84 3.03
C ASP A 462 -18.43 -16.31 2.83
N TRP A 463 -18.86 -15.52 3.82
CA TRP A 463 -18.71 -14.05 3.81
C TRP A 463 -17.54 -13.58 4.67
N ALA A 464 -16.89 -12.48 4.25
CA ALA A 464 -15.83 -11.86 5.04
C ALA A 464 -16.36 -11.29 6.36
N PHE A 465 -15.66 -11.52 7.48
CA PHE A 465 -16.09 -11.07 8.81
C PHE A 465 -15.15 -10.03 9.40
N LEU A 466 -15.71 -8.88 9.77
CA LEU A 466 -15.04 -7.73 10.40
C LEU A 466 -15.58 -7.48 11.82
N PRO A 467 -14.93 -7.96 12.88
CA PRO A 467 -15.29 -7.60 14.25
C PRO A 467 -14.74 -6.22 14.64
N THR A 468 -15.52 -5.47 15.41
CA THR A 468 -15.12 -4.27 16.15
C THR A 468 -15.92 -4.18 17.46
N THR A 469 -15.64 -3.19 18.31
CA THR A 469 -16.46 -2.88 19.50
C THR A 469 -17.14 -1.52 19.36
N GLY A 470 -18.28 -1.34 20.03
CA GLY A 470 -18.94 -0.03 20.12
C GLY A 470 -18.04 1.03 20.74
N SER A 471 -17.27 0.67 21.78
CA SER A 471 -16.37 1.60 22.47
C SER A 471 -15.18 2.07 21.62
N ASP A 472 -14.63 1.21 20.75
CA ASP A 472 -13.56 1.61 19.82
C ASP A 472 -14.09 2.60 18.77
N MET A 473 -15.26 2.31 18.20
CA MET A 473 -15.88 3.12 17.15
C MET A 473 -16.49 4.43 17.67
N ALA A 474 -16.91 4.46 18.95
CA ALA A 474 -17.39 5.67 19.61
C ALA A 474 -16.29 6.73 19.80
N ARG A 475 -15.02 6.31 19.86
CA ARG A 475 -13.85 7.18 20.13
C ARG A 475 -13.17 7.73 18.89
N ASP A 476 -13.26 7.04 17.74
CA ASP A 476 -12.64 7.47 16.49
C ASP A 476 -13.56 7.27 15.27
N THR A 477 -14.11 8.38 14.77
CA THR A 477 -14.95 8.39 13.57
C THR A 477 -14.18 8.01 12.30
N LYS A 478 -12.86 8.22 12.26
CA LYS A 478 -12.00 7.78 11.15
C LYS A 478 -11.73 6.27 11.21
N ALA A 479 -11.74 5.65 12.39
CA ALA A 479 -11.70 4.20 12.51
C ALA A 479 -12.96 3.56 11.93
N LEU A 480 -14.14 4.16 12.15
CA LEU A 480 -15.40 3.71 11.55
C LEU A 480 -15.43 3.86 10.02
N GLU A 481 -14.94 5.00 9.48
CA GLU A 481 -14.74 5.16 8.03
C GLU A 481 -13.80 4.10 7.44
N LYS A 482 -12.68 3.85 8.11
CA LYS A 482 -11.67 2.86 7.71
C LYS A 482 -12.22 1.43 7.76
N LEU A 483 -13.02 1.11 8.77
CA LEU A 483 -13.70 -0.18 8.89
C LEU A 483 -14.68 -0.41 7.74
N TYR A 484 -15.51 0.60 7.43
CA TYR A 484 -16.42 0.54 6.28
C TYR A 484 -15.66 0.44 4.96
N ALA A 485 -14.58 1.22 4.76
CA ALA A 485 -13.73 1.12 3.58
C ALA A 485 -13.08 -0.27 3.42
N GLN A 486 -12.70 -0.93 4.52
CA GLN A 486 -12.24 -2.33 4.48
C GLN A 486 -13.36 -3.29 4.10
N ALA A 487 -14.56 -3.14 4.68
CA ALA A 487 -15.73 -3.94 4.30
C ALA A 487 -16.03 -3.79 2.80
N MET A 488 -15.95 -2.56 2.28
CA MET A 488 -16.11 -2.23 0.86
C MET A 488 -15.09 -2.89 -0.06
N GLU A 489 -13.85 -3.15 0.38
CA GLU A 489 -12.87 -3.96 -0.38
C GLU A 489 -13.19 -5.47 -0.34
N MET A 490 -13.72 -5.96 0.79
CA MET A 490 -13.83 -7.38 1.14
C MET A 490 -15.22 -7.99 0.90
N ARG A 491 -16.09 -7.29 0.15
CA ARG A 491 -17.47 -7.72 -0.13
C ARG A 491 -17.52 -9.09 -0.84
N PRO A 492 -18.46 -9.99 -0.48
CA PRO A 492 -19.55 -9.76 0.48
C PRO A 492 -19.07 -9.88 1.94
N CYS A 493 -19.52 -8.96 2.80
CA CYS A 493 -18.93 -8.77 4.13
C CYS A 493 -19.96 -8.47 5.23
N ILE A 494 -19.76 -9.07 6.41
CA ILE A 494 -20.45 -8.71 7.66
C ILE A 494 -19.52 -7.83 8.50
N ILE A 495 -19.98 -6.61 8.81
CA ILE A 495 -19.38 -5.76 9.85
C ILE A 495 -20.11 -6.07 11.15
N PHE A 496 -19.40 -6.63 12.13
CA PHE A 496 -19.94 -6.99 13.43
C PHE A 496 -19.44 -6.04 14.52
N ILE A 497 -20.35 -5.27 15.10
CA ILE A 497 -20.10 -4.36 16.23
C ILE A 497 -20.53 -5.07 17.51
N ASP A 498 -19.59 -5.58 18.30
CA ASP A 498 -19.88 -6.08 19.66
C ASP A 498 -20.01 -4.92 20.65
N GLU A 499 -20.74 -5.11 21.74
CA GLU A 499 -20.97 -4.08 22.78
C GLU A 499 -21.34 -2.71 22.18
N ALA A 500 -22.27 -2.71 21.22
CA ALA A 500 -22.65 -1.54 20.44
C ALA A 500 -23.31 -0.43 21.27
N ASP A 501 -23.62 -0.70 22.54
CA ASP A 501 -24.36 0.14 23.48
C ASP A 501 -23.76 1.56 23.63
N GLU A 502 -22.43 1.74 23.59
CA GLU A 502 -21.78 3.08 23.67
C GLU A 502 -21.91 3.90 22.36
N LEU A 503 -21.82 3.23 21.21
CA LEU A 503 -21.90 3.83 19.88
C LEU A 503 -23.34 4.20 19.49
N MET A 504 -24.31 3.46 20.01
CA MET A 504 -25.72 3.53 19.65
C MET A 504 -26.61 4.25 20.65
N LYS A 505 -26.05 4.69 21.80
CA LYS A 505 -26.78 5.33 22.89
C LYS A 505 -27.49 6.61 22.43
N ASP A 506 -28.66 6.87 23.01
CA ASP A 506 -29.39 8.11 22.78
C ASP A 506 -28.51 9.37 22.96
N ARG A 507 -28.72 10.33 22.06
CA ARG A 507 -27.87 11.51 21.79
C ARG A 507 -27.99 12.59 22.87
N SER A 508 -28.98 12.47 23.75
CA SER A 508 -29.33 13.51 24.73
C SER A 508 -28.23 13.83 25.75
N ASN A 509 -27.22 12.96 25.92
CA ASN A 509 -26.08 13.18 26.82
C ASN A 509 -24.77 12.47 26.41
N SER A 510 -24.60 12.00 25.17
CA SER A 510 -23.46 11.14 24.78
C SER A 510 -22.34 11.87 24.00
N MET A 511 -21.08 11.63 24.40
CA MET A 511 -19.89 12.06 23.65
C MET A 511 -19.76 11.34 22.28
N SER A 512 -20.48 10.24 22.07
CA SER A 512 -20.46 9.42 20.86
C SER A 512 -21.37 9.95 19.72
N THR A 513 -22.12 11.04 19.93
CA THR A 513 -23.11 11.56 18.97
C THR A 513 -22.58 11.73 17.54
N ASP A 514 -21.33 12.18 17.36
CA ASP A 514 -20.71 12.30 16.02
C ASP A 514 -20.41 10.94 15.38
N ALA A 515 -20.02 9.94 16.16
CA ALA A 515 -19.85 8.56 15.70
C ALA A 515 -21.20 7.91 15.35
N THR A 516 -22.26 8.16 16.13
CA THR A 516 -23.62 7.72 15.82
C THR A 516 -24.14 8.36 14.52
N ASN A 517 -23.94 9.67 14.34
CA ASN A 517 -24.24 10.38 13.08
C ASN A 517 -23.45 9.81 11.89
N LYS A 518 -22.18 9.50 12.09
CA LYS A 518 -21.33 8.93 11.05
C LYS A 518 -21.77 7.51 10.68
N LEU A 519 -22.16 6.69 11.65
CA LEU A 519 -22.73 5.36 11.41
C LEU A 519 -24.00 5.46 10.56
N LEU A 520 -24.94 6.35 10.90
CA LEU A 520 -26.14 6.58 10.07
C LEU A 520 -25.76 6.92 8.62
N THR A 521 -24.83 7.85 8.43
CA THR A 521 -24.36 8.30 7.11
C THR A 521 -23.76 7.14 6.29
N LEU A 522 -23.02 6.24 6.94
CA LEU A 522 -22.41 5.07 6.29
C LEU A 522 -23.41 3.94 6.01
N MET A 523 -24.46 3.80 6.82
CA MET A 523 -25.54 2.83 6.62
C MET A 523 -26.54 3.26 5.53
N ASP A 524 -26.89 4.56 5.48
CA ASP A 524 -27.79 5.10 4.46
C ASP A 524 -27.11 5.11 3.08
N GLY A 525 -25.81 5.41 3.05
CA GLY A 525 -24.99 5.52 1.85
C GLY A 525 -25.06 6.92 1.20
N VAL A 526 -24.08 7.21 0.33
CA VAL A 526 -24.02 8.48 -0.42
C VAL A 526 -24.84 8.41 -1.72
N SER A 527 -24.90 7.24 -2.36
CA SER A 527 -25.77 6.92 -3.49
C SER A 527 -25.83 5.39 -3.66
N ASP A 528 -27.00 4.86 -4.06
CA ASP A 528 -27.33 3.43 -4.24
C ASP A 528 -26.80 2.47 -3.17
N ARG A 529 -27.66 2.11 -2.20
CA ARG A 529 -27.33 1.22 -1.07
C ARG A 529 -26.49 0.01 -1.49
N VAL A 530 -25.32 -0.12 -0.87
CA VAL A 530 -24.43 -1.26 -1.06
C VAL A 530 -25.06 -2.49 -0.44
N ARG A 531 -25.46 -3.45 -1.27
CA ARG A 531 -26.25 -4.64 -0.85
C ARG A 531 -25.40 -5.78 -0.29
N ASP A 532 -24.06 -5.68 -0.39
CA ASP A 532 -23.10 -6.73 -0.04
C ASP A 532 -22.26 -6.38 1.21
N VAL A 533 -22.73 -5.41 2.01
CA VAL A 533 -22.18 -5.08 3.34
C VAL A 533 -23.34 -5.09 4.33
N VAL A 534 -23.33 -6.04 5.26
CA VAL A 534 -24.37 -6.17 6.28
C VAL A 534 -23.79 -5.76 7.63
N TRP A 535 -24.41 -4.77 8.26
CA TRP A 535 -24.08 -4.36 9.62
C TRP A 535 -24.82 -5.26 10.61
N VAL A 536 -24.10 -5.90 11.53
CA VAL A 536 -24.66 -6.66 12.64
C VAL A 536 -24.18 -6.04 13.94
N ALA A 537 -25.08 -5.62 14.81
CA ALA A 537 -24.74 -4.98 16.08
C ALA A 537 -25.25 -5.80 17.26
N ALA A 538 -24.38 -6.12 18.21
CA ALA A 538 -24.72 -6.81 19.43
C ALA A 538 -24.86 -5.83 20.61
N THR A 539 -25.93 -5.98 21.38
CA THR A 539 -26.27 -5.11 22.52
C THR A 539 -26.83 -5.95 23.68
N ASN A 540 -26.70 -5.44 24.91
CA ASN A 540 -27.42 -5.96 26.07
C ASN A 540 -28.58 -5.04 26.50
N HIS A 541 -28.62 -3.80 25.98
CA HIS A 541 -29.57 -2.75 26.35
C HIS A 541 -30.29 -2.16 25.12
N PRO A 542 -31.15 -2.94 24.44
CA PRO A 542 -31.86 -2.51 23.22
C PRO A 542 -32.83 -1.33 23.45
N ASP A 543 -33.17 -1.06 24.71
CA ASP A 543 -33.95 0.05 25.22
C ASP A 543 -33.20 1.40 25.20
N GLN A 544 -31.87 1.39 25.20
CA GLN A 544 -31.03 2.60 25.24
C GLN A 544 -30.57 3.09 23.86
N ILE A 545 -30.96 2.39 22.79
CA ILE A 545 -30.54 2.67 21.42
C ILE A 545 -31.35 3.83 20.82
N ASP A 546 -30.65 4.77 20.18
CA ASP A 546 -31.23 5.86 19.38
C ASP A 546 -32.27 5.32 18.38
N ALA A 547 -33.51 5.78 18.52
CA ALA A 547 -34.63 5.36 17.68
C ALA A 547 -34.44 5.65 16.18
N ALA A 548 -33.49 6.51 15.79
CA ALA A 548 -33.09 6.70 14.40
C ALA A 548 -32.31 5.50 13.82
N LEU A 549 -31.52 4.78 14.62
CA LEU A 549 -30.82 3.56 14.19
C LEU A 549 -31.79 2.41 13.87
N LEU A 550 -32.95 2.38 14.52
CA LEU A 550 -33.94 1.30 14.45
C LEU A 550 -34.98 1.46 13.32
N ARG A 551 -34.76 2.35 12.36
CA ARG A 551 -35.75 2.77 11.35
C ARG A 551 -35.15 2.83 9.93
N GLY A 552 -36.01 2.96 8.92
CA GLY A 552 -35.60 3.33 7.55
C GLY A 552 -34.80 2.28 6.76
N GLY A 553 -34.73 1.03 7.21
CA GLY A 553 -33.81 0.03 6.64
C GLY A 553 -32.37 0.25 7.11
N ARG A 554 -32.20 0.56 8.39
CA ARG A 554 -30.93 0.51 9.13
C ARG A 554 -30.97 -0.76 9.99
N PHE A 555 -30.86 -0.68 11.33
CA PHE A 555 -31.09 -1.81 12.25
C PHE A 555 -32.59 -2.10 12.45
N THR A 556 -33.30 -2.31 11.34
CA THR A 556 -34.72 -2.67 11.34
C THR A 556 -34.96 -4.15 11.57
N GLU A 557 -34.04 -5.01 11.13
CA GLU A 557 -34.10 -6.45 11.41
C GLU A 557 -33.54 -6.75 12.81
N LYS A 558 -34.15 -7.71 13.49
CA LYS A 558 -33.94 -7.97 14.91
C LYS A 558 -33.90 -9.46 15.18
N VAL A 559 -32.85 -9.91 15.87
CA VAL A 559 -32.72 -11.29 16.39
C VAL A 559 -32.60 -11.21 17.89
N VAL A 560 -33.56 -11.83 18.59
CA VAL A 560 -33.55 -11.92 20.05
C VAL A 560 -32.71 -13.12 20.46
N PHE A 561 -31.75 -12.94 21.36
CA PHE A 561 -30.91 -13.99 21.93
C PHE A 561 -31.31 -14.24 23.38
N GLU A 562 -32.36 -15.04 23.51
CA GLU A 562 -32.92 -15.50 24.78
C GLU A 562 -31.99 -16.51 25.48
N LYS A 563 -32.26 -16.83 26.75
CA LYS A 563 -31.69 -18.02 27.38
C LYS A 563 -32.27 -19.27 26.68
N PRO A 564 -31.51 -20.39 26.56
CA PRO A 564 -31.91 -21.55 25.76
C PRO A 564 -33.07 -22.37 26.36
N GLY A 565 -33.55 -22.03 27.57
CA GLY A 565 -34.59 -22.74 28.30
C GLY A 565 -34.21 -24.16 28.69
N ALA A 566 -35.12 -24.85 29.38
CA ALA A 566 -34.86 -26.16 29.98
C ALA A 566 -34.32 -27.21 28.97
N ALA A 567 -34.98 -27.34 27.82
CA ALA A 567 -34.60 -28.33 26.80
C ALA A 567 -33.25 -28.01 26.14
N GLY A 568 -33.01 -26.76 25.76
CA GLY A 568 -31.76 -26.32 25.14
C GLY A 568 -30.58 -26.42 26.10
N LEU A 569 -30.77 -26.02 27.37
CA LEU A 569 -29.74 -26.11 28.41
C LEU A 569 -29.33 -27.57 28.68
N ASN A 570 -30.29 -28.49 28.78
CA ASN A 570 -30.02 -29.92 28.90
C ASN A 570 -29.25 -30.50 27.71
N ALA A 571 -29.67 -30.16 26.48
CA ALA A 571 -28.97 -30.59 25.27
C ALA A 571 -27.53 -30.04 25.22
N HIS A 572 -27.34 -28.79 25.65
CA HIS A 572 -26.03 -28.14 25.73
C HIS A 572 -25.08 -28.87 26.70
N PHE A 573 -25.50 -29.14 27.94
CA PHE A 573 -24.67 -29.84 28.92
C PHE A 573 -24.24 -31.24 28.42
N ARG A 574 -25.18 -32.02 27.87
CA ARG A 574 -24.89 -33.37 27.35
C ARG A 574 -23.89 -33.33 26.19
N SER A 575 -24.09 -32.44 25.22
CA SER A 575 -23.17 -32.22 24.10
C SER A 575 -21.79 -31.67 24.53
N TRP A 576 -21.74 -30.87 25.60
CA TRP A 576 -20.48 -30.37 26.15
C TRP A 576 -19.64 -31.49 26.74
N PHE A 577 -20.22 -32.32 27.61
CA PHE A 577 -19.52 -33.44 28.24
C PHE A 577 -19.07 -34.50 27.22
N GLU A 578 -19.92 -34.82 26.24
CA GLU A 578 -19.62 -35.76 25.16
C GLU A 578 -18.42 -35.30 24.31
N ARG A 579 -18.45 -34.07 23.76
CA ARG A 579 -17.34 -33.52 22.95
C ARG A 579 -16.04 -33.42 23.74
N LYS A 580 -16.11 -33.10 25.03
CA LYS A 580 -14.96 -33.06 25.96
C LYS A 580 -14.49 -34.46 26.39
N LYS A 581 -15.18 -35.53 26.00
CA LYS A 581 -14.93 -36.94 26.36
C LYS A 581 -14.89 -37.17 27.88
N VAL A 582 -15.72 -36.43 28.61
CA VAL A 582 -15.87 -36.54 30.06
C VAL A 582 -16.66 -37.81 30.38
N THR A 583 -16.15 -38.65 31.29
CA THR A 583 -16.99 -39.71 31.86
C THR A 583 -17.93 -39.08 32.89
N LEU A 584 -19.23 -39.26 32.69
CA LEU A 584 -20.24 -38.95 33.69
C LEU A 584 -20.49 -40.17 34.58
N ASP A 585 -20.84 -39.92 35.84
CA ASP A 585 -21.40 -40.96 36.71
C ASP A 585 -22.84 -41.32 36.30
N ALA A 586 -23.30 -42.50 36.68
CA ALA A 586 -24.66 -42.96 36.45
C ALA A 586 -25.73 -41.98 37.00
N SER A 587 -25.43 -41.26 38.09
CA SER A 587 -26.30 -40.20 38.63
C SER A 587 -26.59 -39.06 37.65
N LEU A 588 -25.68 -38.74 36.71
CA LEU A 588 -25.85 -37.61 35.80
C LEU A 588 -26.47 -37.95 34.43
N HIS A 589 -26.57 -39.23 34.05
CA HIS A 589 -27.07 -39.59 32.71
C HIS A 589 -28.54 -39.19 32.48
N ASN A 590 -29.38 -39.32 33.50
CA ASN A 590 -30.82 -39.03 33.43
C ASN A 590 -31.23 -37.73 34.15
N VAL A 591 -30.26 -36.93 34.60
CA VAL A 591 -30.53 -35.65 35.29
C VAL A 591 -31.08 -34.62 34.32
N ASP A 592 -32.08 -33.87 34.80
CA ASP A 592 -32.45 -32.57 34.25
C ASP A 592 -31.49 -31.52 34.81
N PHE A 593 -30.50 -31.12 34.02
CA PHE A 593 -29.53 -30.11 34.42
C PHE A 593 -30.17 -28.74 34.65
N SER A 594 -31.27 -28.42 33.95
CA SER A 594 -31.95 -27.13 34.10
C SER A 594 -32.75 -27.03 35.40
N ALA A 595 -33.19 -28.15 35.97
CA ALA A 595 -33.80 -28.17 37.30
C ALA A 595 -32.81 -27.84 38.43
N ILE A 596 -31.50 -27.99 38.19
CA ILE A 596 -30.43 -27.68 39.15
C ILE A 596 -29.83 -26.29 38.88
N VAL A 597 -29.60 -25.95 37.61
CA VAL A 597 -28.92 -24.72 37.16
C VAL A 597 -29.90 -23.53 37.04
N GLY A 598 -31.20 -23.79 36.92
CA GLY A 598 -32.20 -22.79 36.56
C GLY A 598 -32.19 -22.45 35.07
N ASP A 599 -32.94 -21.42 34.69
CA ASP A 599 -32.85 -20.83 33.35
C ASP A 599 -31.59 -19.94 33.28
N GLU A 600 -30.57 -20.34 32.52
CA GLU A 600 -29.27 -19.68 32.52
C GLU A 600 -28.59 -19.54 31.15
N SER A 601 -27.61 -18.63 31.07
CA SER A 601 -26.89 -18.34 29.83
C SER A 601 -25.95 -19.48 29.42
N ILE A 602 -25.66 -19.58 28.12
CA ILE A 602 -24.78 -20.64 27.59
C ILE A 602 -23.35 -20.47 28.12
N ALA A 603 -22.88 -19.24 28.31
CA ALA A 603 -21.58 -18.96 28.94
C ALA A 603 -21.52 -19.48 30.38
N ASN A 604 -22.59 -19.26 31.17
CA ASN A 604 -22.68 -19.76 32.54
C ASN A 604 -22.79 -21.29 32.57
N ALA A 605 -23.49 -21.90 31.61
CA ALA A 605 -23.56 -23.35 31.44
C ALA A 605 -22.19 -23.98 31.11
N GLU A 606 -21.44 -23.44 30.14
CA GLU A 606 -20.07 -23.90 29.83
C GLU A 606 -19.14 -23.71 31.05
N ALA A 607 -19.35 -22.65 31.86
CA ALA A 607 -18.59 -22.40 33.09
C ALA A 607 -18.92 -23.41 34.21
N VAL A 608 -20.20 -23.71 34.47
CA VAL A 608 -20.63 -24.76 35.43
C VAL A 608 -20.07 -26.12 35.01
N ALA A 609 -20.20 -26.50 33.73
CA ALA A 609 -19.70 -27.78 33.22
C ALA A 609 -18.17 -27.91 33.38
N GLN A 610 -17.42 -26.85 33.07
CA GLN A 610 -15.98 -26.82 33.25
C GLN A 610 -15.57 -26.81 34.74
N ALA A 611 -16.35 -26.15 35.61
CA ALA A 611 -16.13 -26.13 37.04
C ALA A 611 -16.45 -27.47 37.74
N ALA A 612 -17.40 -28.25 37.22
CA ALA A 612 -17.67 -29.62 37.64
C ALA A 612 -16.56 -30.58 37.20
N LEU A 613 -16.12 -30.49 35.94
CA LEU A 613 -14.97 -31.25 35.44
C LEU A 613 -13.68 -30.94 36.23
N ASN A 614 -13.43 -29.68 36.57
CA ASN A 614 -12.28 -29.28 37.37
C ASN A 614 -12.32 -29.86 38.80
N ARG A 615 -13.51 -30.04 39.40
CA ARG A 615 -13.68 -30.70 40.70
C ARG A 615 -13.33 -32.19 40.62
N ALA A 616 -13.86 -32.90 39.62
CA ALA A 616 -13.54 -34.31 39.38
C ALA A 616 -12.03 -34.54 39.17
N ILE A 617 -11.37 -33.69 38.37
CA ILE A 617 -9.91 -33.73 38.18
C ILE A 617 -9.16 -33.49 39.51
N SER A 618 -9.67 -32.56 40.34
CA SER A 618 -9.03 -32.19 41.62
C SER A 618 -9.03 -33.30 42.66
N ARG A 619 -9.90 -34.32 42.54
CA ARG A 619 -9.86 -35.53 43.39
C ARG A 619 -8.64 -36.43 43.15
N ARG A 620 -7.92 -36.23 42.03
CA ARG A 620 -6.72 -36.99 41.62
C ARG A 620 -6.94 -38.52 41.48
N GLU A 621 -8.15 -38.91 41.14
CA GLU A 621 -8.52 -40.32 40.91
C GLU A 621 -7.93 -40.84 39.59
N ALA A 622 -7.66 -42.16 39.53
CA ALA A 622 -7.08 -42.81 38.35
C ALA A 622 -8.01 -42.78 37.10
N LYS A 623 -9.30 -42.51 37.29
CA LYS A 623 -10.27 -42.24 36.22
C LYS A 623 -11.10 -41.02 36.63
N VAL A 624 -11.07 -39.96 35.83
CA VAL A 624 -11.88 -38.76 36.06
C VAL A 624 -13.33 -39.06 35.71
N ILE A 625 -14.20 -39.08 36.72
CA ILE A 625 -15.66 -39.21 36.59
C ILE A 625 -16.30 -38.01 37.27
N VAL A 626 -17.17 -37.29 36.56
CA VAL A 626 -17.97 -36.19 37.14
C VAL A 626 -19.22 -36.77 37.78
N THR A 627 -19.44 -36.47 39.07
CA THR A 627 -20.61 -36.89 39.85
C THR A 627 -21.66 -35.79 39.94
N LEU A 628 -22.88 -36.13 40.37
CA LEU A 628 -23.89 -35.13 40.71
C LEU A 628 -23.38 -34.13 41.76
N GLU A 629 -22.64 -34.58 42.77
CA GLU A 629 -22.06 -33.71 43.79
C GLU A 629 -21.01 -32.73 43.22
N ASP A 630 -20.17 -33.15 42.26
CA ASP A 630 -19.26 -32.22 41.57
C ASP A 630 -20.04 -31.10 40.86
N PHE A 631 -21.20 -31.46 40.28
CA PHE A 631 -22.04 -30.57 39.49
C PHE A 631 -22.82 -29.58 40.38
N GLU A 632 -23.49 -30.06 41.43
CA GLU A 632 -24.17 -29.22 42.42
C GLU A 632 -23.19 -28.26 43.11
N ARG A 633 -22.01 -28.76 43.54
CA ARG A 633 -20.94 -27.92 44.09
C ARG A 633 -20.34 -26.94 43.07
N ALA A 634 -20.50 -27.19 41.76
CA ALA A 634 -20.07 -26.28 40.69
C ALA A 634 -21.10 -25.19 40.40
N VAL A 635 -22.39 -25.51 40.42
CA VAL A 635 -23.49 -24.54 40.37
C VAL A 635 -23.32 -23.50 41.48
N MET A 636 -23.21 -23.96 42.74
CA MET A 636 -23.06 -23.15 43.97
C MET A 636 -21.74 -22.34 44.06
N ALA A 637 -20.97 -22.23 42.98
CA ALA A 637 -19.70 -21.51 42.92
C ALA A 637 -19.45 -20.79 41.58
N VAL A 638 -20.47 -20.77 40.71
CA VAL A 638 -20.47 -20.11 39.38
C VAL A 638 -21.72 -19.24 39.22
N LEU A 639 -22.83 -19.65 39.84
CA LEU A 639 -24.05 -18.87 40.05
C LEU A 639 -24.14 -18.41 41.52
#